data_AF-A0A9P6JHK4-F1
#
_entry.id   AF-A0A9P6JHK4-F1
#
_cell.length_a   1.000
_cell.length_b   1.000
_cell.length_c   1.000
_cell.angle_alpha   90.00
_cell.angle_beta   90.00
_cell.angle_gamma   90.00
#
_symmetry.space_group_name_H-M   'P 1'
#
loop_
_entity.id
_entity.type
_entity.pdbx_description
1 polymer ?
#
loop_
_entity_poly.entity_id
_entity_poly.type
_entity_poly.pdbx_seq_one_letter_code
_entity_poly.pdbx_strand_id
1 'polypeptide(L)'
;MEQLSTDNAFSYANCFAFLNGILVLINLYGSADEILKKAIIQYVGQYLNTYPESDDLSKGIVAQICANALLNSDHGRWVPHPGYTETANPALIILRSAEKLPRAIDLLLVLIRYCTRMAHKEKDLQFVLPLMKPLHKLLKQKQLYSESTRSLLQGLAFIPAKERAYIIDHHFIAHPPGLRLKFWKPNQQKLYECKYPVLQLDRNPLSKDSDPQNDNFTADLFVASFDMLWQAPNLSSDSGAQDSQATQSVFSMIFHMIKLNLKLKSRASIRRNDFGLESLDNPAIVALVEYKWNTIGFTYWLYRFFFQCIYYLLVLTAVFMQVYSSSQGSSLFDVFVAIIVLSAIFLWLELVQLAHNWQRFLSSPYNYADVATFALPLAGSLLQLFNIQNGREDGQVYLLSFSVLFIFIHFLFELRISKTVCHFVTIIIRIMGEIRVFFVVFSAGIIAFTIAILHMLHACPTDDCKRAESKFPVDFFHAFSSTYFFMGGRYDSVSVEFESQVWSFHVMMIIYFFFTAILLLNVLIALINVAFEVGDNNWRLVWLENRLAYVESAENMTYHIPGFRQAHNWFPKEIYYSSTIAKVRDYQAKHSNDDEAAGASHRLFGQDSKAMAAPDAAANKFAAILTLHQERETKDNEFQQAVIDSMRKELQRYNVKSESSSNLLRGNFEN
;
A
#
# COMPACT_ATOMS: atom_id res chain seq x y z
N MET A 1 45.29 -22.94 -29.11
CA MET A 1 43.98 -23.34 -28.56
C MET A 1 42.95 -23.34 -29.68
N GLU A 2 43.12 -24.16 -30.72
CA GLU A 2 42.24 -24.11 -31.91
C GLU A 2 41.86 -25.51 -32.44
N GLN A 3 42.01 -26.55 -31.62
CA GLN A 3 41.57 -27.91 -31.96
C GLN A 3 40.98 -28.62 -30.75
N LEU A 4 39.78 -28.22 -30.35
CA LEU A 4 38.90 -29.03 -29.50
C LEU A 4 37.57 -29.17 -30.24
N SER A 5 37.29 -30.40 -30.66
CA SER A 5 36.10 -30.79 -31.41
C SER A 5 34.83 -30.53 -30.58
N THR A 6 33.78 -30.13 -31.29
CA THR A 6 32.55 -29.51 -30.76
C THR A 6 31.61 -30.45 -30.02
N ASP A 7 31.84 -31.77 -30.05
CA ASP A 7 30.74 -32.71 -29.79
C ASP A 7 30.78 -33.38 -28.41
N ASN A 8 31.73 -33.03 -27.53
CA ASN A 8 31.78 -33.47 -26.12
C ASN A 8 32.36 -32.41 -25.16
N ALA A 9 32.25 -31.12 -25.52
CA ALA A 9 33.08 -30.08 -24.92
C ALA A 9 32.73 -29.66 -23.48
N PHE A 10 31.66 -30.16 -22.85
CA PHE A 10 31.28 -29.69 -21.51
C PHE A 10 30.77 -30.79 -20.58
N SER A 11 31.71 -31.46 -19.90
CA SER A 11 31.46 -32.13 -18.62
C SER A 11 31.53 -31.13 -17.46
N TYR A 12 31.02 -31.49 -16.28
CA TYR A 12 31.13 -30.70 -15.04
C TYR A 12 32.57 -30.20 -14.76
N ALA A 13 33.58 -31.00 -15.13
CA ALA A 13 34.99 -30.65 -14.98
C ALA A 13 35.41 -29.46 -15.87
N ASN A 14 34.87 -29.35 -17.09
CA ASN A 14 35.16 -28.25 -18.01
C ASN A 14 34.48 -26.95 -17.57
N CYS A 15 33.35 -27.06 -16.88
CA CYS A 15 32.68 -25.90 -16.32
C CYS A 15 33.47 -25.30 -15.16
N PHE A 16 33.94 -26.13 -14.22
CA PHE A 16 34.84 -25.67 -13.15
C PHE A 16 36.14 -25.06 -13.72
N ALA A 17 36.68 -25.62 -14.80
CA ALA A 17 37.84 -25.06 -15.50
C ALA A 17 37.55 -23.72 -16.16
N PHE A 18 36.37 -23.55 -16.78
CA PHE A 18 35.93 -22.28 -17.37
C PHE A 18 35.71 -21.19 -16.30
N LEU A 19 35.09 -21.56 -15.18
CA LEU A 19 34.86 -20.72 -14.01
C LEU A 19 36.18 -20.25 -13.36
N ASN A 20 37.15 -21.15 -13.19
CA ASN A 20 38.51 -20.77 -12.80
C ASN A 20 39.21 -19.92 -13.87
N GLY A 21 38.97 -20.21 -15.15
CA GLY A 21 39.44 -19.41 -16.28
C GLY A 21 38.92 -17.98 -16.25
N ILE A 22 37.70 -17.76 -15.78
CA ILE A 22 37.13 -16.43 -15.55
C ILE A 22 37.84 -15.68 -14.44
N LEU A 23 38.11 -16.33 -13.31
CA LEU A 23 38.89 -15.72 -12.23
C LEU A 23 40.29 -15.30 -12.72
N VAL A 24 40.90 -16.11 -13.58
CA VAL A 24 42.16 -15.77 -14.25
C VAL A 24 41.98 -14.59 -15.21
N LEU A 25 40.92 -14.59 -16.04
CA LEU A 25 40.59 -13.48 -16.95
C LEU A 25 40.31 -12.17 -16.20
N ILE A 26 39.75 -12.21 -15.00
CA ILE A 26 39.50 -11.04 -14.15
C ILE A 26 40.82 -10.46 -13.63
N ASN A 27 41.72 -11.31 -13.15
CA ASN A 27 43.04 -10.89 -12.70
C ASN A 27 43.87 -10.34 -13.86
N LEU A 28 43.77 -10.96 -15.04
CA LEU A 28 44.34 -10.45 -16.29
C LEU A 28 43.71 -9.11 -16.67
N TYR A 29 42.39 -8.97 -16.60
CA TYR A 29 41.69 -7.73 -16.93
C TYR A 29 42.17 -6.55 -16.06
N GLY A 30 42.39 -6.78 -14.76
CA GLY A 30 42.89 -5.76 -13.84
C GLY A 30 44.31 -5.25 -14.15
N SER A 31 45.11 -6.04 -14.86
CA SER A 31 46.51 -5.73 -15.21
C SER A 31 46.74 -5.52 -16.72
N ALA A 32 45.72 -5.73 -17.54
CA ALA A 32 45.78 -5.70 -19.00
C ALA A 32 45.78 -4.28 -19.59
N ASP A 33 46.29 -4.14 -20.82
CA ASP A 33 46.11 -2.96 -21.64
C ASP A 33 44.67 -2.89 -22.21
N GLU A 34 44.27 -1.74 -22.76
CA GLU A 34 42.90 -1.54 -23.25
C GLU A 34 42.52 -2.49 -24.40
N ILE A 35 43.49 -2.94 -25.19
CA ILE A 35 43.27 -3.88 -26.29
C ILE A 35 42.92 -5.27 -25.72
N LEU A 36 43.71 -5.76 -24.77
CA LEU A 36 43.48 -7.06 -24.14
C LEU A 36 42.23 -7.04 -23.28
N LYS A 37 41.96 -5.94 -22.56
CA LYS A 37 40.66 -5.75 -21.87
C LYS A 37 39.50 -5.90 -22.85
N LYS A 38 39.57 -5.23 -24.00
CA LYS A 38 38.54 -5.31 -25.05
C LYS A 38 38.40 -6.72 -25.62
N ALA A 39 39.50 -7.44 -25.84
CA ALA A 39 39.48 -8.82 -26.31
C ALA A 39 38.85 -9.77 -25.28
N ILE A 40 39.20 -9.61 -23.99
CA ILE A 40 38.62 -10.38 -22.87
C ILE A 40 37.11 -10.11 -22.79
N ILE A 41 36.69 -8.85 -22.89
CA ILE A 41 35.29 -8.45 -22.92
C ILE A 41 34.54 -9.09 -24.07
N GLN A 42 35.09 -9.01 -25.29
CA GLN A 42 34.45 -9.56 -26.48
C GLN A 42 34.34 -11.09 -26.39
N TYR A 43 35.39 -11.76 -25.92
CA TYR A 43 35.42 -13.21 -25.73
C TYR A 43 34.33 -13.66 -24.75
N VAL A 44 34.28 -13.04 -23.57
CA VAL A 44 33.28 -13.36 -22.55
C VAL A 44 31.87 -12.97 -23.00
N GLY A 45 31.71 -11.83 -23.67
CA GLY A 45 30.43 -11.36 -24.20
C GLY A 45 29.87 -12.28 -25.29
N GLN A 46 30.70 -12.75 -26.22
CA GLN A 46 30.31 -13.79 -27.19
C GLN A 46 29.87 -15.07 -26.46
N TYR A 47 30.64 -15.53 -25.48
CA TYR A 47 30.32 -16.74 -24.75
C TYR A 47 29.00 -16.65 -23.97
N LEU A 48 28.73 -15.49 -23.35
CA LEU A 48 27.49 -15.21 -22.62
C LEU A 48 26.23 -15.17 -23.51
N ASN A 49 26.37 -14.79 -24.77
CA ASN A 49 25.23 -14.68 -25.71
C ASN A 49 25.01 -15.95 -26.54
N THR A 50 26.01 -16.84 -26.65
CA THR A 50 25.95 -18.02 -27.53
C THR A 50 25.37 -19.25 -26.82
N TYR A 51 25.34 -19.25 -25.48
CA TYR A 51 24.82 -20.34 -24.66
C TYR A 51 23.65 -19.87 -23.79
N PRO A 52 22.52 -20.59 -23.80
CA PRO A 52 22.32 -21.54 -22.70
C PRO A 52 21.66 -22.85 -23.15
N GLU A 53 22.28 -23.99 -22.84
CA GLU A 53 21.52 -25.22 -22.61
C GLU A 53 20.88 -25.13 -21.22
N SER A 54 19.58 -25.41 -21.12
CA SER A 54 18.78 -25.23 -19.90
C SER A 54 19.09 -26.19 -18.76
N ASP A 55 19.84 -27.25 -19.01
CA ASP A 55 19.86 -28.45 -18.16
C ASP A 55 21.11 -28.59 -17.27
N ASP A 56 22.10 -27.70 -17.39
CA ASP A 56 23.35 -27.78 -16.63
C ASP A 56 23.58 -26.55 -15.73
N LEU A 57 23.29 -26.73 -14.43
CA LEU A 57 23.42 -25.73 -13.36
C LEU A 57 24.85 -25.23 -13.15
N SER A 58 25.88 -25.93 -13.65
CA SER A 58 27.27 -25.50 -13.49
C SER A 58 27.61 -24.32 -14.41
N LYS A 59 26.93 -24.18 -15.56
CA LYS A 59 27.23 -23.19 -16.64
C LYS A 59 26.73 -21.76 -16.37
N GLY A 60 26.44 -21.42 -15.11
CA GLY A 60 26.04 -20.08 -14.65
C GLY A 60 27.21 -19.08 -14.58
N ILE A 61 27.86 -18.88 -15.72
CA ILE A 61 29.09 -18.10 -15.93
C ILE A 61 28.98 -16.66 -15.39
N VAL A 62 27.80 -16.05 -15.47
CA VAL A 62 27.51 -14.68 -15.02
C VAL A 62 27.73 -14.51 -13.50
N ALA A 63 27.55 -15.55 -12.69
CA ALA A 63 27.70 -15.45 -11.25
C ALA A 63 29.16 -15.32 -10.79
N GLN A 64 30.14 -15.64 -11.64
CA GLN A 64 31.56 -15.60 -11.31
C GLN A 64 32.36 -14.53 -12.06
N ILE A 65 31.82 -13.95 -13.13
CA ILE A 65 32.49 -12.86 -13.83
C ILE A 65 32.36 -11.57 -13.02
N CYS A 66 33.49 -10.97 -12.61
CA CYS A 66 33.53 -9.70 -11.92
C CYS A 66 32.77 -8.63 -12.70
N ALA A 67 31.61 -8.27 -12.14
CA ALA A 67 30.56 -7.48 -12.76
C ALA A 67 30.99 -6.03 -13.10
N ASN A 68 32.00 -5.46 -12.44
CA ASN A 68 32.34 -4.05 -12.62
C ASN A 68 33.15 -3.74 -13.89
N ALA A 69 33.98 -4.66 -14.37
CA ALA A 69 34.87 -4.45 -15.51
C ALA A 69 34.16 -4.72 -16.85
N LEU A 70 33.45 -5.84 -16.91
CA LEU A 70 32.86 -6.33 -18.15
C LEU A 70 31.54 -5.64 -18.50
N LEU A 71 30.66 -5.45 -17.51
CA LEU A 71 29.37 -4.81 -17.73
C LEU A 71 29.50 -3.31 -17.94
N ASN A 72 30.60 -2.66 -17.53
CA ASN A 72 30.82 -1.23 -17.78
C ASN A 72 31.51 -0.92 -19.09
N SER A 73 31.98 -1.94 -19.82
CA SER A 73 32.64 -1.68 -21.09
C SER A 73 31.64 -1.39 -22.21
N ASP A 74 31.99 -0.45 -23.09
CA ASP A 74 31.19 -0.15 -24.29
C ASP A 74 31.29 -1.24 -25.38
N HIS A 75 32.07 -2.30 -25.15
CA HIS A 75 32.47 -3.27 -26.19
C HIS A 75 31.86 -4.66 -26.04
N GLY A 76 31.20 -4.97 -24.91
CA GLY A 76 30.50 -6.22 -24.68
C GLY A 76 29.00 -5.99 -24.47
N ARG A 77 28.16 -6.39 -25.44
CA ARG A 77 26.70 -6.31 -25.33
C ARG A 77 26.14 -7.65 -24.87
N TRP A 78 25.81 -7.80 -23.60
CA TRP A 78 25.01 -8.95 -23.15
C TRP A 78 23.52 -8.64 -23.33
N VAL A 79 22.82 -9.45 -24.13
CA VAL A 79 21.37 -9.37 -24.32
C VAL A 79 20.73 -10.54 -23.57
N PRO A 80 19.90 -10.29 -22.54
CA PRO A 80 19.33 -11.37 -21.78
C PRO A 80 18.31 -12.17 -22.61
N HIS A 81 18.37 -13.49 -22.50
CA HIS A 81 17.41 -14.36 -23.17
C HIS A 81 16.01 -14.22 -22.53
N PRO A 82 14.92 -14.00 -23.29
CA PRO A 82 13.58 -13.78 -22.72
C PRO A 82 13.03 -15.03 -21.99
N GLY A 83 13.53 -16.21 -22.33
CA GLY A 83 13.07 -17.51 -21.84
C GLY A 83 13.75 -18.05 -20.57
N TYR A 84 14.46 -17.24 -19.77
CA TYR A 84 15.15 -17.79 -18.58
C TYR A 84 14.20 -18.57 -17.65
N THR A 85 14.54 -19.83 -17.36
CA THR A 85 13.90 -20.59 -16.29
C THR A 85 14.27 -20.01 -14.93
N GLU A 86 13.55 -20.35 -13.86
CA GLU A 86 13.91 -19.89 -12.50
C GLU A 86 15.33 -20.31 -12.09
N THR A 87 15.81 -21.44 -12.60
CA THR A 87 17.13 -21.98 -12.31
C THR A 87 18.23 -21.33 -13.15
N ALA A 88 17.92 -20.86 -14.36
CA ALA A 88 18.89 -20.25 -15.27
C ALA A 88 18.95 -18.71 -15.16
N ASN A 89 18.02 -18.07 -14.44
CA ASN A 89 17.99 -16.62 -14.33
C ASN A 89 19.15 -16.10 -13.45
N PRO A 90 20.07 -15.28 -13.99
CA PRO A 90 21.26 -14.82 -13.27
C PRO A 90 20.91 -14.02 -12.00
N ALA A 91 19.85 -13.21 -12.04
CA ALA A 91 19.44 -12.42 -10.89
C ALA A 91 18.88 -13.29 -9.75
N LEU A 92 18.14 -14.36 -10.07
CA LEU A 92 17.68 -15.34 -9.08
C LEU A 92 18.83 -16.15 -8.50
N ILE A 93 19.82 -16.53 -9.32
CA ILE A 93 21.02 -17.25 -8.86
C ILE A 93 21.80 -16.38 -7.87
N ILE A 94 22.08 -15.12 -8.24
CA ILE A 94 22.78 -14.17 -7.36
C ILE A 94 21.99 -13.93 -6.08
N LEU A 95 20.66 -13.79 -6.17
CA LEU A 95 19.80 -13.58 -5.01
C LEU A 95 19.83 -14.78 -4.04
N ARG A 96 19.79 -16.01 -4.55
CA ARG A 96 19.95 -17.23 -3.73
C ARG A 96 21.34 -17.30 -3.10
N SER A 97 22.38 -16.87 -3.80
CA SER A 97 23.72 -16.78 -3.23
C SER A 97 23.83 -15.69 -2.18
N ALA A 98 23.10 -14.58 -2.31
CA ALA A 98 23.07 -13.48 -1.34
C ALA A 98 22.53 -13.89 0.03
N GLU A 99 21.63 -14.88 0.07
CA GLU A 99 21.15 -15.47 1.33
C GLU A 99 22.29 -16.13 2.14
N LYS A 100 23.32 -16.64 1.47
CA LYS A 100 24.49 -17.27 2.11
C LYS A 100 25.70 -16.35 2.22
N LEU A 101 25.85 -15.43 1.27
CA LEU A 101 27.00 -14.54 1.10
C LEU A 101 26.51 -13.11 0.87
N PRO A 102 26.43 -12.26 1.91
CA PRO A 102 25.92 -10.90 1.79
C PRO A 102 26.60 -10.05 0.70
N ARG A 103 27.87 -10.31 0.37
CA ARG A 103 28.61 -9.63 -0.71
C ARG A 103 28.02 -9.88 -2.12
N ALA A 104 27.23 -10.92 -2.31
CA ALA A 104 26.56 -11.15 -3.60
C ALA A 104 25.49 -10.10 -3.90
N ILE A 105 25.05 -9.32 -2.90
CA ILE A 105 24.13 -8.18 -3.09
C ILE A 105 24.77 -7.11 -3.97
N ASP A 106 26.07 -6.85 -3.81
CA ASP A 106 26.79 -5.88 -4.65
C ASP A 106 26.77 -6.30 -6.12
N LEU A 107 26.93 -7.60 -6.39
CA LEU A 107 26.82 -8.15 -7.74
C LEU A 107 25.41 -7.99 -8.31
N LEU A 108 24.38 -8.20 -7.48
CA LEU A 108 22.99 -7.97 -7.88
C LEU A 108 22.74 -6.49 -8.22
N LEU A 109 23.28 -5.57 -7.43
CA LEU A 109 23.19 -4.12 -7.68
C LEU A 109 23.87 -3.75 -9.01
N VAL A 110 25.05 -4.30 -9.29
CA VAL A 110 25.74 -4.06 -10.56
C VAL A 110 24.94 -4.62 -11.74
N LEU A 111 24.35 -5.82 -11.59
CA LEU A 111 23.46 -6.39 -12.61
C LEU A 111 22.21 -5.51 -12.84
N ILE A 112 21.59 -5.05 -11.76
CA ILE A 112 20.44 -4.13 -11.81
C ILE A 112 20.81 -2.85 -12.58
N ARG A 113 21.93 -2.22 -12.22
CA ARG A 113 22.41 -1.00 -12.89
C ARG A 113 22.75 -1.23 -14.35
N TYR A 114 23.36 -2.36 -14.69
CA TYR A 114 23.64 -2.72 -16.08
C TYR A 114 22.36 -2.90 -16.89
N CYS A 115 21.45 -3.75 -16.43
CA CYS A 115 20.20 -4.06 -17.14
C CYS A 115 19.35 -2.81 -17.34
N THR A 116 19.22 -1.97 -16.31
CA THR A 116 18.47 -0.71 -16.40
C THR A 116 19.17 0.25 -17.36
N ARG A 117 20.48 0.50 -17.22
CA ARG A 117 21.23 1.38 -18.14
C ARG A 117 21.12 0.91 -19.59
N MET A 118 21.23 -0.40 -19.84
CA MET A 118 21.10 -0.96 -21.19
C MET A 118 19.67 -0.86 -21.72
N ALA A 119 18.65 -1.10 -20.90
CA ALA A 119 17.26 -0.90 -21.28
C ALA A 119 16.98 0.56 -21.70
N HIS A 120 17.56 1.52 -20.99
CA HIS A 120 17.48 2.95 -21.33
C HIS A 120 18.23 3.30 -22.61
N LYS A 121 19.47 2.81 -22.76
CA LYS A 121 20.32 3.07 -23.94
C LYS A 121 19.73 2.48 -25.22
N GLU A 122 19.27 1.23 -25.16
CA GLU A 122 18.75 0.48 -26.31
C GLU A 122 17.23 0.66 -26.51
N LYS A 123 16.55 1.30 -25.55
CA LYS A 123 15.09 1.49 -25.53
C LYS A 123 14.32 0.17 -25.59
N ASP A 124 14.86 -0.87 -24.95
CA ASP A 124 14.36 -2.23 -25.04
C ASP A 124 14.15 -2.84 -23.64
N LEU A 125 12.91 -3.26 -23.37
CA LEU A 125 12.51 -3.82 -22.09
C LEU A 125 13.10 -5.22 -21.85
N GLN A 126 13.55 -5.92 -22.90
CA GLN A 126 14.12 -7.26 -22.80
C GLN A 126 15.32 -7.33 -21.84
N PHE A 127 16.08 -6.24 -21.74
CA PHE A 127 17.22 -6.15 -20.83
C PHE A 127 16.83 -6.26 -19.36
N VAL A 128 15.59 -5.94 -19.00
CA VAL A 128 15.13 -5.96 -17.60
C VAL A 128 14.30 -7.20 -17.24
N LEU A 129 13.90 -8.01 -18.23
CA LEU A 129 13.15 -9.26 -17.98
C LEU A 129 13.81 -10.19 -16.94
N PRO A 130 15.15 -10.36 -16.88
CA PRO A 130 15.78 -11.16 -15.84
C PRO A 130 15.50 -10.64 -14.42
N LEU A 131 15.30 -9.33 -14.26
CA LEU A 131 15.06 -8.69 -12.96
C LEU A 131 13.59 -8.70 -12.55
N MET A 132 12.66 -8.81 -13.50
CA MET A 132 11.22 -8.88 -13.21
C MET A 132 10.82 -10.17 -12.49
N LYS A 133 11.35 -11.32 -12.92
CA LYS A 133 11.04 -12.62 -12.29
C LYS A 133 11.36 -12.68 -10.78
N PRO A 134 12.56 -12.29 -10.30
CA PRO A 134 12.88 -12.23 -8.87
C PRO A 134 12.25 -11.06 -8.12
N LEU A 135 11.58 -10.11 -8.79
CA LEU A 135 11.11 -8.86 -8.17
C LEU A 135 10.30 -9.11 -6.89
N HIS A 136 9.44 -10.13 -6.89
CA HIS A 136 8.65 -10.49 -5.71
C HIS A 136 9.50 -10.92 -4.50
N LYS A 137 10.61 -11.64 -4.74
CA LYS A 137 11.53 -12.06 -3.67
C LYS A 137 12.29 -10.86 -3.11
N LEU A 138 12.69 -9.94 -3.98
CA LEU A 138 13.33 -8.69 -3.60
C LEU A 138 12.39 -7.83 -2.73
N LEU A 139 11.13 -7.69 -3.15
CA LEU A 139 10.13 -6.90 -2.42
C LEU A 139 9.74 -7.50 -1.06
N LYS A 140 9.67 -8.83 -0.96
CA LYS A 140 9.28 -9.51 0.28
C LYS A 140 10.32 -9.32 1.40
N GLN A 141 11.60 -9.29 1.06
CA GLN A 141 12.69 -9.24 2.04
C GLN A 141 13.11 -7.79 2.35
N LYS A 142 12.12 -6.99 2.76
CA LYS A 142 12.18 -5.52 2.90
C LYS A 142 13.40 -4.97 3.65
N GLN A 143 13.92 -5.69 4.64
CA GLN A 143 15.05 -5.19 5.45
C GLN A 143 16.43 -5.48 4.84
N LEU A 144 16.59 -6.57 4.07
CA LEU A 144 17.91 -6.99 3.58
C LEU A 144 18.27 -6.36 2.23
N TYR A 145 17.27 -6.03 1.40
CA TYR A 145 17.46 -5.58 0.02
C TYR A 145 16.71 -4.28 -0.31
N SER A 146 16.44 -3.44 0.71
CA SER A 146 15.68 -2.19 0.53
C SER A 146 16.28 -1.30 -0.56
N GLU A 147 17.60 -1.09 -0.52
CA GLU A 147 18.32 -0.25 -1.48
C GLU A 147 18.30 -0.85 -2.90
N SER A 148 18.63 -2.13 -3.05
CA SER A 148 18.62 -2.80 -4.37
C SER A 148 17.23 -2.81 -5.00
N THR A 149 16.20 -3.04 -4.20
CA THR A 149 14.81 -3.03 -4.66
C THR A 149 14.38 -1.62 -5.06
N ARG A 150 14.74 -0.62 -4.27
CA ARG A 150 14.47 0.79 -4.56
C ARG A 150 15.16 1.24 -5.86
N SER A 151 16.45 0.94 -6.00
CA SER A 151 17.23 1.24 -7.21
C SER A 151 16.67 0.55 -8.45
N LEU A 152 16.27 -0.72 -8.33
CA LEU A 152 15.59 -1.45 -9.40
C LEU A 152 14.28 -0.76 -9.81
N LEU A 153 13.40 -0.48 -8.86
CA LEU A 153 12.12 0.17 -9.15
C LEU A 153 12.31 1.56 -9.78
N GLN A 154 13.25 2.35 -9.29
CA GLN A 154 13.58 3.65 -9.88
C GLN A 154 14.08 3.51 -11.32
N GLY A 155 14.97 2.54 -11.60
CA GLY A 155 15.46 2.28 -12.96
C GLY A 155 14.36 1.83 -13.92
N LEU A 156 13.32 1.18 -13.41
CA LEU A 156 12.13 0.74 -14.15
C LEU A 156 11.11 1.85 -14.44
N ALA A 157 11.22 3.01 -13.80
CA ALA A 157 10.19 4.03 -13.80
C ALA A 157 9.96 4.75 -15.14
N PHE A 158 10.94 4.76 -16.05
CA PHE A 158 10.89 5.52 -17.31
C PHE A 158 11.72 4.88 -18.42
N ILE A 159 11.47 3.61 -18.76
CA ILE A 159 12.18 2.96 -19.86
C ILE A 159 11.64 3.51 -21.18
N PRO A 160 12.45 4.19 -22.02
CA PRO A 160 11.99 4.78 -23.28
C PRO A 160 11.55 3.69 -24.27
N ALA A 161 10.53 3.98 -25.08
CA ALA A 161 10.06 3.08 -26.13
C ALA A 161 10.90 3.22 -27.42
N LYS A 162 11.24 2.08 -28.06
CA LYS A 162 12.09 2.02 -29.26
C LYS A 162 11.48 2.69 -30.50
N GLU A 163 10.17 2.58 -30.69
CA GLU A 163 9.49 2.92 -31.95
C GLU A 163 8.30 3.86 -31.73
N ARG A 164 8.60 5.08 -31.27
CA ARG A 164 7.60 6.09 -30.92
C ARG A 164 6.54 6.32 -32.02
N ALA A 165 6.98 6.54 -33.26
CA ALA A 165 6.06 6.84 -34.38
C ALA A 165 5.10 5.67 -34.64
N TYR A 166 5.63 4.44 -34.67
CA TYR A 166 4.83 3.24 -34.86
C TYR A 166 3.78 3.06 -33.77
N ILE A 167 4.15 3.26 -32.51
CA ILE A 167 3.23 3.17 -31.36
C ILE A 167 2.13 4.22 -31.48
N ILE A 168 2.48 5.46 -31.83
CA ILE A 168 1.52 6.56 -32.00
C ILE A 168 0.52 6.27 -33.12
N ASP A 169 0.94 5.61 -34.19
CA ASP A 169 0.03 5.26 -35.29
C ASP A 169 -0.83 4.05 -34.97
N HIS A 170 -0.31 3.10 -34.19
CA HIS A 170 -0.94 1.80 -33.92
C HIS A 170 -1.33 1.65 -32.45
N HIS A 171 -1.89 2.70 -31.83
CA HIS A 171 -2.31 2.64 -30.44
C HIS A 171 -3.81 2.44 -30.23
N PHE A 172 -4.10 1.86 -29.08
CA PHE A 172 -5.39 1.90 -28.39
C PHE A 172 -5.22 2.66 -27.06
N ILE A 173 -6.02 3.70 -26.83
CA ILE A 173 -5.99 4.45 -25.57
C ILE A 173 -6.80 3.70 -24.52
N ALA A 174 -6.17 3.39 -23.38
CA ALA A 174 -6.85 2.89 -22.19
C ALA A 174 -7.58 4.05 -21.50
N HIS A 175 -8.72 4.43 -22.06
CA HIS A 175 -9.49 5.58 -21.59
C HIS A 175 -9.97 5.39 -20.15
N PRO A 176 -10.08 6.48 -19.36
CA PRO A 176 -10.75 6.42 -18.08
C PRO A 176 -12.18 5.90 -18.26
N PRO A 177 -12.69 5.15 -17.28
CA PRO A 177 -14.04 4.64 -17.32
C PRO A 177 -15.03 5.79 -17.30
N GLY A 178 -15.68 6.04 -18.43
CA GLY A 178 -16.94 6.78 -18.46
C GLY A 178 -18.08 5.78 -18.24
N LEU A 179 -19.17 6.22 -17.59
CA LEU A 179 -20.45 5.51 -17.64
C LEU A 179 -20.96 5.56 -19.08
N ARG A 180 -20.47 4.63 -19.90
CA ARG A 180 -20.74 4.53 -21.33
C ARG A 180 -22.06 3.78 -21.53
N LEU A 181 -23.18 4.50 -21.42
CA LEU A 181 -24.44 3.99 -21.93
C LEU A 181 -24.27 3.76 -23.45
N LYS A 182 -24.54 2.54 -23.92
CA LYS A 182 -24.31 2.07 -25.30
C LYS A 182 -24.84 2.98 -26.42
N PHE A 183 -25.74 3.91 -26.10
CA PHE A 183 -26.36 4.84 -27.04
C PHE A 183 -25.43 5.97 -27.52
N TRP A 184 -24.36 6.28 -26.79
CA TRP A 184 -23.44 7.36 -27.18
C TRP A 184 -22.23 6.75 -27.89
N LYS A 185 -22.13 7.02 -29.20
CA LYS A 185 -20.91 6.67 -29.96
C LYS A 185 -19.70 7.27 -29.24
N PRO A 186 -18.63 6.50 -29.01
CA PRO A 186 -17.47 7.02 -28.33
C PRO A 186 -16.94 8.20 -29.14
N ASN A 187 -16.98 9.40 -28.57
CA ASN A 187 -16.13 10.47 -29.05
C ASN A 187 -14.72 9.95 -28.79
N GLN A 188 -14.03 9.49 -29.84
CA GLN A 188 -12.64 9.11 -29.75
C GLN A 188 -11.88 10.38 -29.41
N GLN A 189 -11.63 10.58 -28.11
CA GLN A 189 -10.74 11.64 -27.66
C GLN A 189 -9.42 11.42 -28.37
N LYS A 190 -8.99 12.46 -29.07
CA LYS A 190 -7.76 12.41 -29.85
C LYS A 190 -6.58 12.31 -28.89
N LEU A 191 -5.50 11.69 -29.35
CA LEU A 191 -4.34 11.39 -28.51
C LEU A 191 -3.78 12.66 -27.83
N TYR A 192 -3.73 13.77 -28.56
CA TYR A 192 -3.22 15.06 -28.07
C TYR A 192 -4.12 15.74 -27.02
N GLU A 193 -5.40 15.35 -26.92
CA GLU A 193 -6.32 15.89 -25.91
C GLU A 193 -6.17 15.18 -24.56
N CYS A 194 -5.64 13.95 -24.58
CA CYS A 194 -5.43 13.16 -23.38
C CYS A 194 -4.22 13.68 -22.60
N LYS A 195 -4.43 13.98 -21.32
CA LYS A 195 -3.35 14.35 -20.39
C LYS A 195 -2.71 13.09 -19.82
N TYR A 196 -1.52 12.73 -20.31
CA TYR A 196 -0.77 11.52 -19.95
C TYR A 196 -1.48 10.20 -20.30
N PRO A 197 -1.86 9.96 -21.58
CA PRO A 197 -2.49 8.72 -21.97
C PRO A 197 -1.62 7.49 -21.69
N VAL A 198 -2.30 6.41 -21.29
CA VAL A 198 -1.77 5.05 -21.29
C VAL A 198 -2.28 4.35 -22.55
N LEU A 199 -1.36 3.79 -23.30
CA LEU A 199 -1.52 3.24 -24.64
C LEU A 199 -1.21 1.74 -24.63
N GLN A 200 -1.93 1.01 -25.47
CA GLN A 200 -1.67 -0.37 -25.82
C GLN A 200 -1.44 -0.44 -27.33
N LEU A 201 -0.52 -1.31 -27.77
CA LEU A 201 -0.31 -1.55 -29.19
C LEU A 201 -1.48 -2.36 -29.78
N ASP A 202 -2.05 -1.89 -30.89
CA ASP A 202 -3.07 -2.61 -31.63
C ASP A 202 -2.43 -3.76 -32.44
N ARG A 203 -3.03 -4.95 -32.36
CA ARG A 203 -2.57 -6.13 -33.11
C ARG A 203 -3.12 -6.21 -34.53
N ASN A 204 -4.13 -5.41 -34.87
CA ASN A 204 -4.68 -5.35 -36.22
C ASN A 204 -4.21 -4.08 -36.93
N PRO A 205 -2.95 -4.03 -37.41
CA PRO A 205 -2.41 -2.84 -38.08
C PRO A 205 -3.08 -2.56 -39.43
N LEU A 206 -3.84 -3.51 -39.98
CA LEU A 206 -4.35 -3.47 -41.36
C LEU A 206 -5.56 -2.55 -41.57
N SER A 207 -6.12 -1.91 -40.53
CA SER A 207 -7.43 -1.24 -40.65
C SER A 207 -7.43 0.26 -40.36
N LYS A 208 -6.29 0.87 -40.04
CA LYS A 208 -6.25 2.29 -39.65
C LYS A 208 -5.17 3.03 -40.44
N ASP A 209 -5.62 3.90 -41.34
CA ASP A 209 -4.75 4.93 -41.93
C ASP A 209 -4.20 5.82 -40.80
N SER A 210 -2.91 6.15 -40.84
CA SER A 210 -2.28 7.04 -39.87
C SER A 210 -3.05 8.36 -39.81
N ASP A 211 -3.60 8.70 -38.63
CA ASP A 211 -4.28 9.97 -38.43
C ASP A 211 -3.22 11.09 -38.37
N PRO A 212 -3.18 12.04 -39.31
CA PRO A 212 -2.18 13.10 -39.34
C PRO A 212 -2.21 13.99 -38.10
N GLN A 213 -3.29 13.97 -37.31
CA GLN A 213 -3.38 14.74 -36.07
C GLN A 213 -2.58 14.12 -34.92
N ASN A 214 -2.18 12.85 -35.04
CA ASN A 214 -1.34 12.19 -34.05
C ASN A 214 0.08 12.78 -33.99
N ASP A 215 0.55 13.41 -35.07
CA ASP A 215 1.84 14.12 -35.12
C ASP A 215 1.92 15.29 -34.14
N ASN A 216 0.77 15.84 -33.73
CA ASN A 216 0.71 16.90 -32.72
C ASN A 216 1.02 16.41 -31.30
N PHE A 217 1.03 15.10 -31.07
CA PHE A 217 1.41 14.53 -29.78
C PHE A 217 2.93 14.63 -29.63
N THR A 218 3.41 15.44 -28.68
CA THR A 218 4.85 15.72 -28.48
C THR A 218 5.44 15.05 -27.24
N ALA A 219 4.63 14.42 -26.38
CA ALA A 219 5.14 13.78 -25.18
C ALA A 219 6.00 12.56 -25.50
N ASP A 220 6.96 12.26 -24.60
CA ASP A 220 7.79 11.07 -24.69
C ASP A 220 6.98 9.84 -24.26
N LEU A 221 7.28 8.70 -24.89
CA LEU A 221 6.66 7.42 -24.61
C LEU A 221 7.63 6.49 -23.87
N PHE A 222 7.11 5.88 -22.82
CA PHE A 222 7.80 4.93 -21.97
C PHE A 222 7.05 3.60 -21.97
N VAL A 223 7.75 2.51 -21.74
CA VAL A 223 7.20 1.15 -21.74
C VAL A 223 7.23 0.55 -20.33
N ALA A 224 6.20 -0.23 -19.99
CA ALA A 224 6.11 -0.98 -18.74
C ALA A 224 5.54 -2.39 -18.99
N SER A 225 6.05 -3.39 -18.26
CA SER A 225 5.55 -4.78 -18.30
C SER A 225 4.63 -5.08 -17.12
N PHE A 226 3.58 -5.87 -17.35
CA PHE A 226 2.70 -6.36 -16.27
C PHE A 226 3.38 -7.30 -15.28
N ASP A 227 4.52 -7.88 -15.65
CA ASP A 227 5.35 -8.69 -14.72
C ASP A 227 5.82 -7.85 -13.52
N MET A 228 5.80 -6.51 -13.63
CA MET A 228 6.05 -5.64 -12.48
C MET A 228 4.95 -5.75 -11.41
N LEU A 229 3.67 -5.90 -11.79
CA LEU A 229 2.56 -5.93 -10.84
C LEU A 229 2.38 -7.29 -10.17
N TRP A 230 2.52 -8.35 -10.95
CA TRP A 230 2.07 -9.68 -10.58
C TRP A 230 3.23 -10.62 -10.26
N GLN A 231 3.04 -11.46 -9.25
CA GLN A 231 3.89 -12.62 -9.03
C GLN A 231 3.60 -13.64 -10.12
N ALA A 232 4.64 -14.06 -10.86
CA ALA A 232 4.51 -15.14 -11.83
C ALA A 232 3.91 -16.35 -11.10
N PRO A 233 2.74 -16.87 -11.53
CA PRO A 233 2.19 -18.05 -10.89
C PRO A 233 3.15 -19.21 -11.14
N ASN A 234 3.43 -20.01 -10.11
CA ASN A 234 4.11 -21.31 -10.24
C ASN A 234 3.18 -22.28 -10.99
N LEU A 235 2.94 -22.02 -12.27
CA LEU A 235 2.24 -22.93 -13.15
C LEU A 235 3.27 -23.95 -13.58
N SER A 236 3.24 -25.13 -12.96
CA SER A 236 3.71 -26.34 -13.59
C SER A 236 3.08 -26.39 -14.99
N SER A 237 3.94 -26.56 -16.00
CA SER A 237 3.68 -26.41 -17.42
C SER A 237 2.72 -27.47 -18.02
N ASP A 238 1.58 -27.72 -17.38
CA ASP A 238 0.50 -28.55 -17.92
C ASP A 238 -0.40 -27.67 -18.80
N SER A 239 0.12 -27.29 -19.96
CA SER A 239 -0.63 -26.63 -21.02
C SER A 239 -1.16 -27.66 -22.02
N GLY A 240 -2.31 -28.23 -21.69
CA GLY A 240 -3.19 -28.87 -22.66
C GLY A 240 -4.55 -28.16 -22.65
N ALA A 241 -4.63 -26.97 -23.25
CA ALA A 241 -5.90 -26.26 -23.37
C ALA A 241 -6.07 -25.76 -24.81
N GLN A 242 -6.96 -26.44 -25.53
CA GLN A 242 -7.39 -26.13 -26.89
C GLN A 242 -8.07 -24.76 -26.97
N ASP A 243 -7.74 -24.03 -28.04
CA ASP A 243 -8.39 -22.80 -28.44
C ASP A 243 -9.86 -23.06 -28.80
N SER A 244 -10.76 -22.56 -27.96
CA SER A 244 -12.17 -22.43 -28.32
C SER A 244 -12.63 -21.04 -27.90
N GLN A 245 -12.52 -20.09 -28.84
CA GLN A 245 -13.11 -18.76 -28.75
C GLN A 245 -14.64 -18.87 -28.86
N ALA A 246 -15.29 -19.31 -27.79
CA ALA A 246 -16.73 -19.19 -27.66
C ALA A 246 -17.04 -17.85 -26.99
N THR A 247 -17.79 -17.01 -27.69
CA THR A 247 -18.41 -15.78 -27.18
C THR A 247 -19.42 -16.13 -26.08
N GLN A 248 -18.93 -16.40 -24.87
CA GLN A 248 -19.80 -16.65 -23.72
C GLN A 248 -20.52 -15.36 -23.31
N SER A 249 -21.85 -15.46 -23.20
CA SER A 249 -22.71 -14.44 -22.62
C SER A 249 -22.21 -14.04 -21.22
N VAL A 250 -22.30 -12.75 -20.89
CA VAL A 250 -21.94 -12.17 -19.57
C VAL A 250 -22.60 -12.93 -18.41
N PHE A 251 -23.84 -13.42 -18.60
CA PHE A 251 -24.54 -14.21 -17.59
C PHE A 251 -23.92 -15.59 -17.35
N SER A 252 -23.36 -16.22 -18.39
CA SER A 252 -22.65 -17.50 -18.26
C SER A 252 -21.35 -17.33 -17.47
N MET A 253 -20.62 -16.23 -17.68
CA MET A 253 -19.45 -15.88 -16.88
C MET A 253 -19.81 -15.67 -15.40
N ILE A 254 -20.89 -14.95 -15.10
CA ILE A 254 -21.34 -14.71 -13.72
C ILE A 254 -21.69 -16.03 -13.03
N PHE A 255 -22.43 -16.92 -13.70
CA PHE A 255 -22.78 -18.23 -13.13
C PHE A 255 -21.55 -19.11 -12.91
N HIS A 256 -20.59 -19.09 -13.83
CA HIS A 256 -19.30 -19.77 -13.63
C HIS A 256 -18.52 -19.20 -12.45
N MET A 257 -18.47 -17.86 -12.30
CA MET A 257 -17.82 -17.21 -11.17
C MET A 257 -18.44 -17.63 -9.83
N ILE A 258 -19.77 -17.66 -9.73
CA ILE A 258 -20.47 -18.12 -8.51
C ILE A 258 -20.12 -19.59 -8.22
N LYS A 259 -20.15 -20.45 -9.26
CA LYS A 259 -19.83 -21.88 -9.13
C LYS A 259 -18.38 -22.14 -8.72
N LEU A 260 -17.44 -21.30 -9.17
CA LEU A 260 -16.01 -21.37 -8.81
C LEU A 260 -15.77 -20.91 -7.37
N ASN A 261 -16.46 -19.87 -6.91
CA ASN A 261 -16.35 -19.36 -5.54
C ASN A 261 -16.95 -20.30 -4.47
N LEU A 262 -17.77 -21.28 -4.87
CA LEU A 262 -18.18 -22.36 -3.96
C LEU A 262 -17.03 -23.33 -3.63
N LYS A 263 -15.94 -23.34 -4.41
CA LYS A 263 -14.75 -24.15 -4.10
C LYS A 263 -13.79 -23.36 -3.21
N LEU A 264 -13.79 -23.68 -1.92
CA LEU A 264 -12.89 -23.13 -0.88
C LEU A 264 -11.38 -23.21 -1.20
N LYS A 265 -10.95 -24.05 -2.16
CA LYS A 265 -9.55 -24.21 -2.58
C LYS A 265 -9.39 -23.97 -4.08
N SER A 266 -9.45 -22.71 -4.53
CA SER A 266 -8.91 -22.33 -5.83
C SER A 266 -7.37 -22.40 -5.77
N ARG A 267 -6.74 -23.22 -6.62
CA ARG A 267 -5.28 -23.49 -6.62
C ARG A 267 -4.45 -22.45 -7.38
N ALA A 268 -5.07 -21.62 -8.22
CA ALA A 268 -4.38 -20.56 -8.95
C ALA A 268 -4.92 -19.21 -8.48
N SER A 269 -4.06 -18.43 -7.83
CA SER A 269 -4.32 -17.03 -7.47
C SER A 269 -3.16 -16.20 -8.00
N ILE A 270 -3.47 -15.18 -8.79
CA ILE A 270 -2.54 -14.08 -9.02
C ILE A 270 -2.35 -13.39 -7.68
N ARG A 271 -1.10 -13.21 -7.30
CA ARG A 271 -0.74 -12.40 -6.14
C ARG A 271 -0.08 -11.14 -6.63
N ARG A 272 -0.50 -10.00 -6.09
CA ARG A 272 0.25 -8.75 -6.27
C ARG A 272 1.63 -8.88 -5.63
N ASN A 273 2.61 -8.17 -6.17
CA ASN A 273 3.87 -7.96 -5.47
C ASN A 273 3.63 -7.15 -4.17
N ASP A 274 4.38 -7.45 -3.10
CA ASP A 274 4.23 -6.80 -1.79
C ASP A 274 4.86 -5.41 -1.79
N PHE A 275 4.25 -4.48 -2.55
CA PHE A 275 4.68 -3.10 -2.63
C PHE A 275 4.55 -2.40 -1.28
N GLY A 276 5.59 -1.65 -0.90
CA GLY A 276 5.45 -0.59 0.10
C GLY A 276 4.69 0.60 -0.51
N LEU A 277 4.07 1.43 0.34
CA LEU A 277 3.40 2.65 -0.12
C LEU A 277 4.33 3.54 -0.96
N GLU A 278 5.60 3.68 -0.57
CA GLU A 278 6.60 4.44 -1.31
C GLU A 278 6.88 3.89 -2.71
N SER A 279 6.93 2.56 -2.87
CA SER A 279 7.17 1.93 -4.18
C SER A 279 6.02 2.14 -5.17
N LEU A 280 4.82 2.45 -4.68
CA LEU A 280 3.65 2.77 -5.52
C LEU A 280 3.74 4.16 -6.16
N ASP A 281 4.68 5.01 -5.75
CA ASP A 281 4.93 6.31 -6.41
C ASP A 281 5.60 6.15 -7.80
N ASN A 282 6.00 4.93 -8.15
CA ASN A 282 6.62 4.62 -9.44
C ASN A 282 5.64 4.86 -10.61
N PRO A 283 5.94 5.77 -11.55
CA PRO A 283 5.12 6.09 -12.71
C PRO A 283 4.71 4.90 -13.58
N ALA A 284 5.60 3.92 -13.77
CA ALA A 284 5.31 2.70 -14.51
C ALA A 284 4.23 1.86 -13.79
N ILE A 285 4.32 1.73 -12.46
CA ILE A 285 3.33 1.02 -11.65
C ILE A 285 1.99 1.77 -11.69
N VAL A 286 2.00 3.10 -11.56
CA VAL A 286 0.80 3.93 -11.67
C VAL A 286 0.09 3.69 -13.01
N ALA A 287 0.84 3.73 -14.12
CA ALA A 287 0.29 3.50 -15.45
C ALA A 287 -0.29 2.09 -15.62
N LEU A 288 0.39 1.06 -15.08
CA LEU A 288 -0.09 -0.33 -15.11
C LEU A 288 -1.40 -0.50 -14.33
N VAL A 289 -1.48 0.09 -13.13
CA VAL A 289 -2.70 0.05 -12.31
C VAL A 289 -3.84 0.82 -12.99
N GLU A 290 -3.56 1.99 -13.55
CA GLU A 290 -4.55 2.80 -14.27
C GLU A 290 -5.10 2.06 -15.50
N TYR A 291 -4.22 1.44 -16.28
CA TYR A 291 -4.63 0.60 -17.41
C TYR A 291 -5.58 -0.52 -16.94
N LYS A 292 -5.17 -1.32 -15.94
CA LYS A 292 -5.97 -2.46 -15.48
C LYS A 292 -7.29 -2.03 -14.83
N TRP A 293 -7.27 -0.91 -14.12
CA TRP A 293 -8.46 -0.29 -13.57
C TRP A 293 -9.44 0.09 -14.69
N ASN A 294 -8.96 0.75 -15.73
CA ASN A 294 -9.79 1.22 -16.84
C ASN A 294 -10.36 0.05 -17.67
N THR A 295 -9.62 -1.04 -17.81
CA THR A 295 -10.04 -2.18 -18.65
C THR A 295 -10.97 -3.14 -17.91
N ILE A 296 -10.60 -3.61 -16.71
CA ILE A 296 -11.33 -4.67 -15.99
C ILE A 296 -11.85 -4.16 -14.64
N GLY A 297 -10.99 -3.48 -13.87
CA GLY A 297 -11.25 -3.16 -12.46
C GLY A 297 -12.51 -2.32 -12.25
N PHE A 298 -12.72 -1.29 -13.07
CA PHE A 298 -13.88 -0.41 -12.95
C PHE A 298 -15.19 -1.13 -13.26
N THR A 299 -15.24 -1.90 -14.34
CA THR A 299 -16.45 -2.63 -14.75
C THR A 299 -16.85 -3.63 -13.65
N TYR A 300 -15.86 -4.35 -13.11
CA TYR A 300 -16.07 -5.26 -11.99
C TYR A 300 -16.60 -4.55 -10.74
N TRP A 301 -15.93 -3.47 -10.33
CA TRP A 301 -16.36 -2.66 -9.19
C TRP A 301 -17.78 -2.11 -9.39
N LEU A 302 -18.10 -1.60 -10.58
CA LEU A 302 -19.42 -1.03 -10.88
C LEU A 302 -20.52 -2.08 -10.74
N TYR A 303 -20.32 -3.30 -11.25
CA TYR A 303 -21.28 -4.38 -11.08
C TYR A 303 -21.45 -4.78 -9.62
N ARG A 304 -20.35 -4.97 -8.88
CA ARG A 304 -20.39 -5.27 -7.44
C ARG A 304 -21.15 -4.18 -6.68
N PHE A 305 -20.80 -2.92 -6.92
CA PHE A 305 -21.41 -1.76 -6.28
C PHE A 305 -22.91 -1.65 -6.60
N PHE A 306 -23.30 -1.93 -7.85
CA PHE A 306 -24.71 -1.95 -8.25
C PHE A 306 -25.52 -3.01 -7.49
N PHE A 307 -25.01 -4.24 -7.39
CA PHE A 307 -25.67 -5.30 -6.61
C PHE A 307 -25.74 -4.98 -5.11
N GLN A 308 -24.70 -4.35 -4.56
CA GLN A 308 -24.72 -3.85 -3.18
C GLN A 308 -25.75 -2.74 -2.99
N CYS A 309 -25.90 -1.81 -3.94
CA CYS A 309 -26.93 -0.78 -3.88
C CYS A 309 -28.35 -1.37 -3.86
N ILE A 310 -28.61 -2.40 -4.68
CA ILE A 310 -29.89 -3.13 -4.65
C ILE A 310 -30.13 -3.71 -3.25
N TYR A 311 -29.12 -4.33 -2.66
CA TYR A 311 -29.20 -4.86 -1.30
C TYR A 311 -29.48 -3.78 -0.24
N TYR A 312 -28.81 -2.62 -0.32
CA TYR A 312 -29.07 -1.51 0.59
C TYR A 312 -30.50 -0.98 0.47
N LEU A 313 -30.99 -0.83 -0.76
CA LEU A 313 -32.38 -0.43 -1.01
C LEU A 313 -33.38 -1.45 -0.44
N LEU A 314 -33.07 -2.74 -0.51
CA LEU A 314 -33.90 -3.80 0.08
C LEU A 314 -33.99 -3.66 1.61
N VAL A 315 -32.85 -3.47 2.30
CA VAL A 315 -32.83 -3.29 3.76
C VAL A 315 -33.53 -1.98 4.17
N LEU A 316 -33.28 -0.88 3.45
CA LEU A 316 -33.97 0.39 3.70
C LEU A 316 -35.48 0.26 3.48
N THR A 317 -35.91 -0.47 2.45
CA THR A 317 -37.33 -0.75 2.20
C THR A 317 -37.95 -1.52 3.36
N ALA A 318 -37.26 -2.53 3.90
CA ALA A 318 -37.74 -3.27 5.07
C ALA A 318 -37.92 -2.36 6.29
N VAL A 319 -36.93 -1.50 6.57
CA VAL A 319 -36.99 -0.55 7.69
C VAL A 319 -38.11 0.46 7.49
N PHE A 320 -38.27 1.03 6.28
CA PHE A 320 -39.35 1.97 6.00
C PHE A 320 -40.72 1.30 6.06
N MET A 321 -40.87 0.07 5.57
CA MET A 321 -42.12 -0.68 5.71
C MET A 321 -42.44 -0.95 7.18
N GLN A 322 -41.46 -1.26 8.03
CA GLN A 322 -41.68 -1.46 9.46
C GLN A 322 -42.10 -0.17 10.18
N VAL A 323 -41.62 1.00 9.73
CA VAL A 323 -41.97 2.31 10.32
C VAL A 323 -43.34 2.80 9.85
N TYR A 324 -43.68 2.63 8.56
CA TYR A 324 -44.86 3.27 7.96
C TYR A 324 -46.01 2.32 7.65
N SER A 325 -45.78 1.01 7.54
CA SER A 325 -46.82 0.02 7.22
C SER A 325 -47.29 -0.67 8.49
N SER A 326 -48.45 -0.26 9.00
CA SER A 326 -49.06 -0.81 10.21
C SER A 326 -49.85 -2.11 9.98
N SER A 327 -50.04 -2.58 8.73
CA SER A 327 -51.02 -3.66 8.47
C SER A 327 -50.70 -4.72 7.40
N GLN A 328 -49.49 -4.82 6.84
CA GLN A 328 -49.17 -5.82 5.80
C GLN A 328 -48.00 -6.73 6.17
N GLY A 329 -48.28 -7.78 6.95
CA GLY A 329 -47.29 -8.77 7.36
C GLY A 329 -46.79 -9.70 6.24
N SER A 330 -47.58 -9.91 5.17
CA SER A 330 -47.20 -10.81 4.07
C SER A 330 -46.05 -10.26 3.22
N SER A 331 -46.10 -9.00 2.81
CA SER A 331 -45.03 -8.39 2.00
C SER A 331 -43.73 -8.21 2.78
N LEU A 332 -43.80 -7.99 4.11
CA LEU A 332 -42.61 -7.91 4.96
C LEU A 332 -41.88 -9.25 5.07
N PHE A 333 -42.62 -10.35 5.14
CA PHE A 333 -42.05 -11.70 5.17
C PHE A 333 -41.15 -11.96 3.96
N ASP A 334 -41.65 -11.66 2.76
CA ASP A 334 -40.91 -11.87 1.51
C ASP A 334 -39.63 -11.03 1.43
N VAL A 335 -39.70 -9.77 1.89
CA VAL A 335 -38.53 -8.87 1.93
C VAL A 335 -37.47 -9.38 2.91
N PHE A 336 -37.85 -9.84 4.11
CA PHE A 336 -36.89 -10.40 5.07
C PHE A 336 -36.24 -11.69 4.55
N VAL A 337 -36.99 -12.57 3.90
CA VAL A 337 -36.43 -13.77 3.25
C VAL A 337 -35.40 -13.38 2.19
N ALA A 338 -35.70 -12.38 1.35
CA ALA A 338 -34.76 -11.88 0.36
C ALA A 338 -33.49 -11.29 0.99
N ILE A 339 -33.61 -10.52 2.09
CA ILE A 339 -32.46 -9.98 2.83
C ILE A 339 -31.59 -11.12 3.38
N ILE A 340 -32.21 -12.15 3.97
CA ILE A 340 -31.49 -13.30 4.54
C ILE A 340 -30.67 -14.01 3.45
N VAL A 341 -31.29 -14.31 2.30
CA VAL A 341 -30.62 -15.01 1.19
C VAL A 341 -29.44 -14.18 0.65
N LEU A 342 -29.64 -12.89 0.37
CA LEU A 342 -28.57 -12.03 -0.14
C LEU A 342 -27.46 -11.82 0.88
N SER A 343 -27.80 -11.59 2.15
CA SER A 343 -26.80 -11.40 3.23
C SER A 343 -25.97 -12.66 3.43
N ALA A 344 -26.58 -13.85 3.36
CA ALA A 344 -25.86 -15.12 3.44
C ALA A 344 -24.87 -15.31 2.27
N ILE A 345 -25.25 -14.92 1.05
CA ILE A 345 -24.36 -14.95 -0.12
C ILE A 345 -23.17 -14.00 0.08
N PHE A 346 -23.41 -12.76 0.50
CA PHE A 346 -22.32 -11.80 0.73
C PHE A 346 -21.39 -12.23 1.87
N LEU A 347 -21.94 -12.70 2.99
CA LEU A 347 -21.14 -13.24 4.10
C LEU A 347 -20.33 -14.47 3.68
N TRP A 348 -20.88 -15.32 2.81
CA TRP A 348 -20.12 -16.44 2.25
C TRP A 348 -18.91 -15.96 1.44
N LEU A 349 -19.09 -14.92 0.61
CA LEU A 349 -17.98 -14.33 -0.15
C LEU A 349 -16.90 -13.73 0.78
N GLU A 350 -17.30 -13.08 1.87
CA GLU A 350 -16.37 -12.56 2.88
C GLU A 350 -15.68 -13.68 3.67
N LEU A 351 -16.38 -14.77 3.97
CA LEU A 351 -15.81 -15.95 4.62
C LEU A 351 -14.73 -16.61 3.75
N VAL A 352 -14.95 -16.68 2.43
CA VAL A 352 -13.94 -17.19 1.49
C VAL A 352 -12.70 -16.28 1.47
N GLN A 353 -12.87 -14.96 1.52
CA GLN A 353 -11.76 -14.01 1.61
C GLN A 353 -10.99 -14.17 2.94
N LEU A 354 -11.71 -14.32 4.04
CA LEU A 354 -11.17 -14.56 5.38
C LEU A 354 -10.35 -15.85 5.42
N ALA A 355 -10.85 -16.93 4.83
CA ALA A 355 -10.17 -18.23 4.77
C ALA A 355 -8.87 -18.17 3.94
N HIS A 356 -8.82 -17.33 2.90
CA HIS A 356 -7.63 -17.22 2.04
C HIS A 356 -6.49 -16.45 2.72
N ASN A 357 -6.79 -15.37 3.44
CA ASN A 357 -5.78 -14.48 4.05
C ASN A 357 -6.20 -13.91 5.42
N TRP A 358 -6.35 -14.78 6.42
CA TRP A 358 -6.79 -14.42 7.78
C TRP A 358 -6.03 -13.23 8.40
N GLN A 359 -4.70 -13.23 8.33
CA GLN A 359 -3.88 -12.18 8.96
C GLN A 359 -4.10 -10.80 8.32
N ARG A 360 -4.19 -10.76 6.98
CA ARG A 360 -4.44 -9.51 6.25
C ARG A 360 -5.88 -9.04 6.46
N PHE A 361 -6.81 -9.98 6.61
CA PHE A 361 -8.21 -9.68 6.87
C PHE A 361 -8.40 -8.95 8.21
N LEU A 362 -7.82 -9.47 9.30
CA LEU A 362 -7.96 -8.85 10.64
C LEU A 362 -7.25 -7.50 10.77
N SER A 363 -6.31 -7.19 9.88
CA SER A 363 -5.59 -5.90 9.91
C SER A 363 -6.37 -4.78 9.19
N SER A 364 -7.34 -5.13 8.33
CA SER A 364 -8.08 -4.18 7.51
C SER A 364 -9.34 -3.69 8.23
N PRO A 365 -9.47 -2.39 8.58
CA PRO A 365 -10.66 -1.86 9.23
C PRO A 365 -11.91 -2.00 8.33
N TYR A 366 -11.73 -2.03 7.02
CA TYR A 366 -12.81 -2.13 6.04
C TYR A 366 -13.53 -3.47 6.13
N ASN A 367 -12.80 -4.56 6.36
CA ASN A 367 -13.36 -5.90 6.37
C ASN A 367 -14.33 -6.09 7.54
N TYR A 368 -14.11 -5.39 8.66
CA TYR A 368 -15.04 -5.37 9.79
C TYR A 368 -16.35 -4.66 9.43
N ALA A 369 -16.27 -3.54 8.70
CA ALA A 369 -17.45 -2.83 8.23
C ALA A 369 -18.25 -3.69 7.21
N ASP A 370 -17.55 -4.40 6.32
CA ASP A 370 -18.13 -5.32 5.35
C ASP A 370 -18.89 -6.45 6.08
N VAL A 371 -18.25 -7.13 7.04
CA VAL A 371 -18.91 -8.18 7.83
C VAL A 371 -20.10 -7.63 8.64
N ALA A 372 -19.96 -6.48 9.31
CA ALA A 372 -21.04 -5.89 10.11
C ALA A 372 -22.26 -5.53 9.24
N THR A 373 -22.02 -5.00 8.04
CA THR A 373 -23.07 -4.57 7.10
C THR A 373 -23.92 -5.71 6.59
N PHE A 374 -23.38 -6.94 6.52
CA PHE A 374 -24.17 -8.11 6.11
C PHE A 374 -24.65 -8.95 7.30
N ALA A 375 -23.89 -9.02 8.40
CA ALA A 375 -24.24 -9.80 9.57
C ALA A 375 -25.40 -9.18 10.37
N LEU A 376 -25.42 -7.85 10.52
CA LEU A 376 -26.47 -7.17 11.29
C LEU A 376 -27.86 -7.26 10.61
N PRO A 377 -28.01 -6.97 9.30
CA PRO A 377 -29.30 -7.17 8.64
C PRO A 377 -29.73 -8.64 8.63
N LEU A 378 -28.79 -9.59 8.51
CA LEU A 378 -29.10 -11.02 8.59
C LEU A 378 -29.67 -11.38 9.95
N ALA A 379 -28.98 -11.02 11.03
CA ALA A 379 -29.41 -11.29 12.40
C ALA A 379 -30.75 -10.59 12.71
N GLY A 380 -30.87 -9.31 12.34
CA GLY A 380 -32.11 -8.54 12.50
C GLY A 380 -33.30 -9.15 11.75
N SER A 381 -33.08 -9.56 10.49
CA SER A 381 -34.13 -10.19 9.66
C SER A 381 -34.54 -11.56 10.19
N LEU A 382 -33.58 -12.39 10.63
CA LEU A 382 -33.88 -13.71 11.22
C LEU A 382 -34.72 -13.57 12.50
N LEU A 383 -34.35 -12.64 13.37
CA LEU A 383 -35.06 -12.40 14.61
C LEU A 383 -36.46 -11.85 14.36
N GLN A 384 -36.60 -10.92 13.43
CA GLN A 384 -37.89 -10.36 13.06
C GLN A 384 -38.80 -11.42 12.42
N LEU A 385 -38.25 -12.29 11.58
CA LEU A 385 -38.97 -13.42 10.98
C LEU A 385 -39.47 -14.40 12.05
N PHE A 386 -38.63 -14.73 13.03
CA PHE A 386 -39.00 -15.59 14.16
C PHE A 386 -40.11 -14.98 15.01
N ASN A 387 -40.07 -13.66 15.24
CA ASN A 387 -41.12 -12.96 16.00
C ASN A 387 -42.45 -12.94 15.26
N ILE A 388 -42.44 -12.70 13.94
CA ILE A 388 -43.64 -12.74 13.09
C ILE A 388 -44.26 -14.15 13.11
N GLN A 389 -43.44 -15.21 13.02
CA GLN A 389 -43.93 -16.59 13.08
C GLN A 389 -44.54 -16.96 14.43
N ASN A 390 -44.01 -16.42 15.53
CA ASN A 390 -44.50 -16.71 16.88
C ASN A 390 -45.58 -15.74 17.38
N GLY A 391 -46.02 -14.77 16.56
CA GLY A 391 -47.03 -13.79 16.93
C GLY A 391 -46.62 -12.86 18.09
N ARG A 392 -45.32 -12.60 18.27
CA ARG A 392 -44.83 -11.67 19.30
C ARG A 392 -44.79 -10.25 18.74
N GLU A 393 -45.47 -9.32 19.43
CA GLU A 393 -45.53 -7.90 19.05
C GLU A 393 -44.27 -7.10 19.42
N ASP A 394 -43.44 -7.62 20.35
CA ASP A 394 -42.18 -7.00 20.76
C ASP A 394 -41.06 -7.26 19.73
N GLY A 395 -41.11 -6.55 18.61
CA GLY A 395 -40.04 -6.54 17.61
C GLY A 395 -38.77 -5.89 18.16
N GLN A 396 -37.64 -6.61 18.14
CA GLN A 396 -36.34 -6.03 18.49
C GLN A 396 -35.82 -5.16 17.33
N VAL A 397 -36.26 -3.91 17.28
CA VAL A 397 -35.94 -2.97 16.18
C VAL A 397 -34.46 -2.54 16.18
N TYR A 398 -33.79 -2.63 17.32
CA TYR A 398 -32.44 -2.10 17.53
C TYR A 398 -31.39 -2.61 16.52
N LEU A 399 -31.40 -3.91 16.20
CA LEU A 399 -30.43 -4.51 15.27
C LEU A 399 -30.58 -3.97 13.85
N LEU A 400 -31.82 -3.79 13.38
CA LEU A 400 -32.10 -3.18 12.08
C LEU A 400 -31.74 -1.69 12.06
N SER A 401 -31.93 -0.97 13.17
CA SER A 401 -31.49 0.43 13.28
C SER A 401 -29.97 0.58 13.15
N PHE A 402 -29.19 -0.26 13.86
CA PHE A 402 -27.74 -0.26 13.70
C PHE A 402 -27.30 -0.70 12.30
N SER A 403 -28.02 -1.65 11.70
CA SER A 403 -27.77 -2.09 10.33
C SER A 403 -27.80 -0.94 9.32
N VAL A 404 -28.78 -0.03 9.44
CA VAL A 404 -28.88 1.15 8.56
C VAL A 404 -27.64 2.04 8.70
N LEU A 405 -27.16 2.28 9.92
CA LEU A 405 -25.95 3.06 10.16
C LEU A 405 -24.73 2.43 9.47
N PHE A 406 -24.54 1.11 9.65
CA PHE A 406 -23.43 0.39 9.04
C PHE A 406 -23.52 0.36 7.51
N ILE A 407 -24.73 0.25 6.93
CA ILE A 407 -24.94 0.36 5.49
C ILE A 407 -24.44 1.70 4.95
N PHE A 408 -24.75 2.83 5.61
CA PHE A 408 -24.28 4.13 5.17
C PHE A 408 -22.76 4.29 5.32
N ILE A 409 -22.18 3.79 6.42
CA ILE A 409 -20.73 3.79 6.62
C ILE A 409 -20.04 2.95 5.53
N HIS A 410 -20.55 1.76 5.25
CA HIS A 410 -20.02 0.89 4.21
C HIS A 410 -20.18 1.51 2.82
N PHE A 411 -21.30 2.17 2.53
CA PHE A 411 -21.50 2.89 1.28
C PHE A 411 -20.39 3.94 1.06
N LEU A 412 -20.03 4.71 2.11
CA LEU A 412 -18.91 5.65 2.06
C LEU A 412 -17.56 4.94 1.80
N PHE A 413 -17.34 3.78 2.42
CA PHE A 413 -16.11 3.01 2.21
C PHE A 413 -15.98 2.41 0.82
N GLU A 414 -17.07 2.01 0.17
CA GLU A 414 -17.04 1.54 -1.23
C GLU A 414 -16.74 2.68 -2.21
N LEU A 415 -17.11 3.92 -1.86
CA LEU A 415 -16.79 5.10 -2.64
C LEU A 415 -15.32 5.53 -2.53
N ARG A 416 -14.49 4.90 -1.67
CA ARG A 416 -13.04 5.17 -1.56
C ARG A 416 -12.28 4.96 -2.87
N ILE A 417 -12.90 4.34 -3.86
CA ILE A 417 -12.32 4.23 -5.19
C ILE A 417 -12.24 5.57 -5.94
N SER A 418 -13.12 6.50 -5.57
CA SER A 418 -13.11 7.87 -6.06
C SER A 418 -11.96 8.63 -5.40
N LYS A 419 -11.20 9.37 -6.21
CA LYS A 419 -10.03 10.12 -5.76
C LYS A 419 -10.37 11.09 -4.61
N THR A 420 -11.48 11.81 -4.74
CA THR A 420 -11.95 12.78 -3.75
C THR A 420 -12.38 12.12 -2.45
N VAL A 421 -13.16 11.03 -2.53
CA VAL A 421 -13.64 10.34 -1.33
C VAL A 421 -12.50 9.59 -0.63
N CYS A 422 -11.58 8.98 -1.39
CA CYS A 422 -10.40 8.32 -0.84
C CYS A 422 -9.55 9.27 0.01
N HIS A 423 -9.39 10.51 -0.46
CA HIS A 423 -8.66 11.53 0.28
C HIS A 423 -9.24 11.72 1.68
N PHE A 424 -10.55 12.00 1.77
CA PHE A 424 -11.23 12.19 3.06
C PHE A 424 -11.22 10.93 3.94
N VAL A 425 -11.52 9.75 3.37
CA VAL A 425 -11.56 8.49 4.14
C VAL A 425 -10.18 8.14 4.70
N THR A 426 -9.11 8.35 3.92
CA THR A 426 -7.74 8.08 4.37
C THR A 426 -7.34 8.99 5.52
N ILE A 427 -7.68 10.29 5.44
CA ILE A 427 -7.46 11.26 6.51
C ILE A 427 -8.19 10.81 7.79
N ILE A 428 -9.46 10.46 7.70
CA ILE A 428 -10.25 10.04 8.87
C ILE A 428 -9.64 8.80 9.54
N ILE A 429 -9.30 7.77 8.75
CA ILE A 429 -8.71 6.53 9.29
C ILE A 429 -7.34 6.81 9.92
N ARG A 430 -6.54 7.69 9.32
CA ARG A 430 -5.23 8.07 9.88
C ARG A 430 -5.40 8.81 11.19
N ILE A 431 -6.27 9.82 11.24
CA ILE A 431 -6.60 10.57 12.46
C ILE A 431 -7.01 9.61 13.56
N MET A 432 -7.96 8.70 13.29
CA MET A 432 -8.43 7.69 14.25
C MET A 432 -7.30 6.79 14.78
N GLY A 433 -6.31 6.48 13.96
CA GLY A 433 -5.13 5.71 14.35
C GLY A 433 -4.20 6.49 15.29
N GLU A 434 -3.90 7.75 14.96
CA GLU A 434 -2.99 8.61 15.74
C GLU A 434 -3.57 8.98 17.11
N ILE A 435 -4.87 9.29 17.18
CA ILE A 435 -5.53 9.73 18.43
C ILE A 435 -5.99 8.57 19.32
N ARG A 436 -5.62 7.31 19.01
CA ARG A 436 -6.06 6.13 19.77
C ARG A 436 -5.66 6.19 21.24
N VAL A 437 -4.42 6.60 21.52
CA VAL A 437 -3.91 6.73 22.91
C VAL A 437 -4.67 7.84 23.64
N PHE A 438 -4.94 8.95 22.97
CA PHE A 438 -5.74 10.04 23.51
C PHE A 438 -7.14 9.56 23.92
N PHE A 439 -7.83 8.77 23.09
CA PHE A 439 -9.15 8.23 23.46
C PHE A 439 -9.12 7.31 24.68
N VAL A 440 -8.04 6.58 24.92
CA VAL A 440 -7.88 5.74 26.13
C VAL A 440 -7.77 6.61 27.37
N VAL A 441 -6.92 7.65 27.33
CA VAL A 441 -6.77 8.62 28.43
C VAL A 441 -8.08 9.37 28.67
N PHE A 442 -8.73 9.82 27.60
CA PHE A 442 -10.02 10.50 27.62
C PHE A 442 -11.12 9.64 28.27
N SER A 443 -11.23 8.38 27.85
CA SER A 443 -12.23 7.44 28.40
C SER A 443 -11.96 7.15 29.88
N ALA A 444 -10.70 6.93 30.27
CA ALA A 444 -10.33 6.75 31.68
C ALA A 444 -10.68 7.98 32.53
N GLY A 445 -10.46 9.19 31.98
CA GLY A 445 -10.88 10.44 32.60
C GLY A 445 -12.39 10.50 32.84
N ILE A 446 -13.20 10.24 31.81
CA ILE A 446 -14.67 10.23 31.95
C ILE A 446 -15.12 9.19 32.98
N ILE A 447 -14.54 7.99 32.98
CA ILE A 447 -14.87 6.95 33.97
C ILE A 447 -14.54 7.45 35.39
N ALA A 448 -13.37 8.05 35.61
CA ALA A 448 -12.98 8.57 36.92
C ALA A 448 -13.96 9.65 37.41
N PHE A 449 -14.33 10.61 36.56
CA PHE A 449 -15.33 11.63 36.91
C PHE A 449 -16.73 11.03 37.12
N THR A 450 -17.12 10.03 36.33
CA THR A 450 -18.40 9.33 36.51
C THR A 450 -18.46 8.71 37.90
N ILE A 451 -17.42 7.98 38.31
CA ILE A 451 -17.34 7.34 39.62
C ILE A 451 -17.32 8.40 40.73
N ALA A 452 -16.54 9.47 40.55
CA ALA A 452 -16.44 10.54 41.54
C ALA A 452 -17.77 11.28 41.75
N ILE A 453 -18.48 11.63 40.68
CA ILE A 453 -19.80 12.30 40.74
C ILE A 453 -20.85 11.34 41.31
N LEU A 454 -20.86 10.08 40.86
CA LEU A 454 -21.78 9.06 41.40
C LEU A 454 -21.56 8.87 42.90
N HIS A 455 -20.30 8.77 43.34
CA HIS A 455 -19.97 8.67 44.76
C HIS A 455 -20.38 9.94 45.52
N MET A 456 -20.06 11.12 44.99
CA MET A 456 -20.38 12.39 45.65
C MET A 456 -21.89 12.62 45.82
N LEU A 457 -22.71 12.20 44.84
CA LEU A 457 -24.16 12.44 44.86
C LEU A 457 -24.94 11.32 45.57
N HIS A 458 -24.45 10.08 45.57
CA HIS A 458 -25.20 8.93 46.08
C HIS A 458 -24.56 8.19 47.25
N ALA A 459 -23.30 8.48 47.63
CA ALA A 459 -22.69 7.85 48.78
C ALA A 459 -23.38 8.28 50.08
N CYS A 460 -23.77 7.30 50.88
CA CYS A 460 -24.45 7.49 52.15
C CYS A 460 -23.64 6.72 53.21
N PRO A 461 -22.94 7.40 54.12
CA PRO A 461 -22.04 6.75 55.08
C PRO A 461 -22.75 6.10 56.28
N THR A 462 -24.03 6.40 56.49
CA THR A 462 -24.83 5.94 57.64
C THR A 462 -26.22 5.50 57.17
N ASP A 463 -26.77 4.45 57.78
CA ASP A 463 -28.07 3.86 57.39
C ASP A 463 -29.25 4.85 57.48
N ASP A 464 -29.14 5.92 58.28
CA ASP A 464 -30.17 6.94 58.46
C ASP A 464 -30.12 8.11 57.45
N CYS A 465 -29.22 8.12 56.47
CA CYS A 465 -29.16 9.24 55.53
C CYS A 465 -30.26 9.14 54.46
N LYS A 466 -31.10 10.17 54.41
CA LYS A 466 -32.04 10.35 53.29
C LYS A 466 -31.22 10.76 52.08
N ARG A 467 -31.17 9.91 51.05
CA ARG A 467 -30.55 10.28 49.76
C ARG A 467 -31.16 11.60 49.31
N ALA A 468 -30.31 12.57 48.97
CA ALA A 468 -30.76 13.77 48.29
C ALA A 468 -31.52 13.34 47.03
N GLU A 469 -32.66 13.97 46.73
CA GLU A 469 -33.41 13.74 45.50
C GLU A 469 -32.63 14.28 44.30
N SER A 470 -31.56 13.57 43.92
CA SER A 470 -30.75 13.87 42.76
C SER A 470 -31.41 13.30 41.51
N LYS A 471 -31.43 14.09 40.43
CA LYS A 471 -31.85 13.62 39.10
C LYS A 471 -30.73 12.83 38.40
N PHE A 472 -29.56 12.74 39.00
CA PHE A 472 -28.43 12.01 38.44
C PHE A 472 -28.65 10.50 38.57
N PRO A 473 -28.54 9.73 37.47
CA PRO A 473 -28.85 8.30 37.49
C PRO A 473 -27.89 7.50 38.38
N VAL A 474 -28.44 6.50 39.06
CA VAL A 474 -27.68 5.59 39.94
C VAL A 474 -26.96 4.50 39.13
N ASP A 475 -27.55 4.09 38.01
CA ASP A 475 -26.98 3.08 37.13
C ASP A 475 -25.71 3.61 36.45
N PHE A 476 -24.61 2.87 36.58
CA PHE A 476 -23.30 3.30 36.10
C PHE A 476 -23.30 3.70 34.61
N PHE A 477 -23.97 2.95 33.74
CA PHE A 477 -24.00 3.26 32.30
C PHE A 477 -24.78 4.55 31.98
N HIS A 478 -25.87 4.80 32.70
CA HIS A 478 -26.62 6.04 32.57
C HIS A 478 -25.85 7.22 33.16
N ALA A 479 -25.15 7.02 34.28
CA ALA A 479 -24.26 8.01 34.88
C ALA A 479 -23.07 8.34 33.97
N PHE A 480 -22.46 7.32 33.35
CA PHE A 480 -21.39 7.47 32.38
C PHE A 480 -21.85 8.24 31.15
N SER A 481 -23.00 7.87 30.58
CA SER A 481 -23.61 8.58 29.45
C SER A 481 -23.91 10.04 29.78
N SER A 482 -24.50 10.31 30.96
CA SER A 482 -24.72 11.67 31.44
C SER A 482 -23.41 12.45 31.58
N THR A 483 -22.39 11.83 32.18
CA THR A 483 -21.07 12.45 32.37
C THR A 483 -20.36 12.71 31.04
N TYR A 484 -20.56 11.87 30.03
CA TYR A 484 -20.09 12.14 28.67
C TYR A 484 -20.81 13.34 28.05
N PHE A 485 -22.13 13.45 28.22
CA PHE A 485 -22.92 14.56 27.68
C PHE A 485 -22.68 15.91 28.36
N PHE A 486 -22.07 15.93 29.56
CA PHE A 486 -21.59 17.16 30.20
C PHE A 486 -20.55 17.88 29.35
N MET A 487 -19.70 17.16 28.62
CA MET A 487 -18.75 17.76 27.66
C MET A 487 -19.47 18.53 26.54
N GLY A 488 -20.67 18.10 26.15
CA GLY A 488 -21.53 18.78 25.19
C GLY A 488 -22.40 19.88 25.81
N GLY A 489 -22.22 20.21 27.09
CA GLY A 489 -22.97 21.25 27.80
C GLY A 489 -24.35 20.84 28.31
N ARG A 490 -24.70 19.55 28.27
CA ARG A 490 -26.02 19.07 28.74
C ARG A 490 -25.99 18.71 30.23
N TYR A 491 -26.29 19.67 31.09
CA TYR A 491 -26.22 19.51 32.55
C TYR A 491 -27.55 19.21 33.25
N ASP A 492 -28.59 18.82 32.51
CA ASP A 492 -29.96 18.65 33.03
C ASP A 492 -30.04 17.71 34.25
N SER A 493 -29.24 16.64 34.25
CA SER A 493 -29.20 15.62 35.30
C SER A 493 -28.60 16.10 36.61
N VAL A 494 -27.89 17.23 36.61
CA VAL A 494 -27.27 17.84 37.79
C VAL A 494 -27.72 19.28 38.04
N SER A 495 -28.84 19.68 37.41
CA SER A 495 -29.36 21.05 37.47
C SER A 495 -29.78 21.47 38.88
N VAL A 496 -30.35 20.56 39.66
CA VAL A 496 -30.81 20.81 41.03
C VAL A 496 -29.60 21.01 41.97
N GLU A 497 -28.51 20.30 41.69
CA GLU A 497 -27.27 20.34 42.44
C GLU A 497 -26.52 21.65 42.22
N PHE A 498 -26.68 22.28 41.05
CA PHE A 498 -26.17 23.64 40.83
C PHE A 498 -26.89 24.71 41.66
N GLU A 499 -28.18 24.51 41.99
CA GLU A 499 -28.91 25.38 42.91
C GLU A 499 -28.53 25.12 44.38
N SER A 500 -27.91 23.98 44.66
CA SER A 500 -27.42 23.65 46.00
C SER A 500 -26.18 24.47 46.38
N GLN A 501 -26.05 24.82 47.66
CA GLN A 501 -24.87 25.53 48.20
C GLN A 501 -23.68 24.58 48.49
N VAL A 502 -23.66 23.38 47.91
CA VAL A 502 -22.61 22.39 48.17
C VAL A 502 -21.36 22.74 47.36
N TRP A 503 -20.41 23.42 48.00
CA TRP A 503 -19.19 23.91 47.34
C TRP A 503 -18.36 22.78 46.67
N SER A 504 -18.31 21.58 47.26
CA SER A 504 -17.56 20.44 46.72
C SER A 504 -18.05 20.02 45.34
N PHE A 505 -19.38 20.08 45.11
CA PHE A 505 -19.98 19.78 43.82
C PHE A 505 -19.57 20.82 42.77
N HIS A 506 -19.67 22.10 43.11
CA HIS A 506 -19.25 23.20 42.22
C HIS A 506 -17.77 23.09 41.85
N VAL A 507 -16.90 22.79 42.81
CA VAL A 507 -15.46 22.58 42.55
C VAL A 507 -15.23 21.36 41.65
N MET A 508 -15.91 20.24 41.88
CA MET A 508 -15.83 19.05 41.02
C MET A 508 -16.22 19.39 39.58
N MET A 509 -17.31 20.13 39.39
CA MET A 509 -17.80 20.54 38.06
C MET A 509 -16.85 21.53 37.36
N ILE A 510 -16.25 22.47 38.09
CA ILE A 510 -15.22 23.38 37.55
C ILE A 510 -14.00 22.57 37.07
N ILE A 511 -13.53 21.62 37.88
CA ILE A 511 -12.40 20.76 37.53
C ILE A 511 -12.74 19.90 36.31
N TYR A 512 -13.93 19.29 36.28
CA TYR A 512 -14.42 18.52 35.14
C TYR A 512 -14.45 19.36 33.86
N PHE A 513 -15.03 20.56 33.92
CA PHE A 513 -15.14 21.46 32.77
C PHE A 513 -13.75 21.88 32.25
N PHE A 514 -12.86 22.28 33.17
CA PHE A 514 -11.50 22.64 32.80
C PHE A 514 -10.75 21.46 32.17
N PHE A 515 -10.84 20.26 32.77
CA PHE A 515 -10.12 19.09 32.27
C PHE A 515 -10.68 18.61 30.93
N THR A 516 -12.00 18.50 30.77
CA THR A 516 -12.61 17.93 29.57
C THR A 516 -12.74 18.94 28.43
N ALA A 517 -13.46 20.05 28.65
CA ALA A 517 -13.78 21.02 27.62
C ALA A 517 -12.59 21.93 27.26
N ILE A 518 -11.82 22.38 28.26
CA ILE A 518 -10.70 23.29 28.01
C ILE A 518 -9.42 22.52 27.66
N LEU A 519 -9.05 21.48 28.42
CA LEU A 519 -7.79 20.79 28.18
C LEU A 519 -7.94 19.71 27.11
N LEU A 520 -8.74 18.67 27.36
CA LEU A 520 -8.78 17.48 26.51
C LEU A 520 -9.30 17.78 25.10
N LEU A 521 -10.37 18.58 24.94
CA LEU A 521 -10.90 18.91 23.62
C LEU A 521 -9.92 19.74 22.78
N ASN A 522 -9.20 20.69 23.39
CA ASN A 522 -8.17 21.47 22.68
C ASN A 522 -6.96 20.61 22.29
N VAL A 523 -6.53 19.69 23.15
CA VAL A 523 -5.49 18.71 22.82
C VAL A 523 -5.95 17.80 21.67
N LEU A 524 -7.21 17.35 21.67
CA LEU A 524 -7.78 16.56 20.59
C LEU A 524 -7.71 17.31 19.25
N ILE A 525 -8.12 18.58 19.23
CA ILE A 525 -8.06 19.42 18.02
C ILE A 525 -6.62 19.57 17.52
N ALA A 526 -5.66 19.82 18.42
CA ALA A 526 -4.26 19.93 18.07
C ALA A 526 -3.71 18.63 17.45
N LEU A 527 -4.05 17.47 18.03
CA LEU A 527 -3.65 16.16 17.50
C LEU A 527 -4.28 15.87 16.14
N ILE A 528 -5.55 16.24 15.95
CA ILE A 528 -6.25 16.11 14.66
C ILE A 528 -5.54 16.91 13.58
N ASN A 529 -5.13 18.16 13.87
CA ASN A 529 -4.43 19.01 12.89
C ASN A 529 -3.08 18.40 12.47
N VAL A 530 -2.28 17.91 13.43
CA VAL A 530 -1.01 17.24 13.13
C VAL A 530 -1.23 15.97 12.30
N ALA A 531 -2.23 15.16 12.66
CA ALA A 531 -2.56 13.94 11.92
C ALA A 531 -3.08 14.23 10.50
N PHE A 532 -3.79 15.34 10.30
CA PHE A 532 -4.28 15.79 9.00
C PHE A 532 -3.12 16.11 8.04
N GLU A 533 -2.13 16.90 8.49
CA GLU A 533 -0.96 17.26 7.67
C GLU A 533 -0.17 16.03 7.20
N VAL A 534 -0.01 15.03 8.07
CA VAL A 534 0.67 13.77 7.72
C VAL A 534 -0.19 12.95 6.74
N GLY A 535 -1.51 12.92 6.93
CA GLY A 535 -2.45 12.18 6.08
C GLY A 535 -2.54 12.70 4.64
N ASP A 536 -2.46 14.03 4.46
CA ASP A 536 -2.57 14.68 3.15
C ASP A 536 -1.41 14.34 2.19
N ASN A 537 -0.24 14.00 2.71
CA ASN A 537 0.91 13.69 1.86
C ASN A 537 0.84 12.29 1.18
N ASN A 538 0.13 11.34 1.79
CA ASN A 538 0.19 9.92 1.39
C ASN A 538 -1.10 9.35 0.79
N TRP A 539 -2.21 10.09 0.80
CA TRP A 539 -3.51 9.55 0.38
C TRP A 539 -3.54 9.09 -1.07
N ARG A 540 -2.76 9.70 -1.97
CA ARG A 540 -2.70 9.29 -3.38
C ARG A 540 -2.12 7.88 -3.53
N LEU A 541 -1.15 7.52 -2.71
CA LEU A 541 -0.52 6.20 -2.71
C LEU A 541 -1.50 5.16 -2.15
N VAL A 542 -2.21 5.51 -1.07
CA VAL A 542 -3.28 4.67 -0.50
C VAL A 542 -4.41 4.45 -1.51
N TRP A 543 -4.79 5.48 -2.25
CA TRP A 543 -5.78 5.38 -3.33
C TRP A 543 -5.34 4.40 -4.43
N LEU A 544 -4.08 4.46 -4.84
CA LEU A 544 -3.52 3.53 -5.83
C LEU A 544 -3.48 2.10 -5.28
N GLU A 545 -3.10 1.93 -4.01
CA GLU A 545 -3.11 0.63 -3.34
C GLU A 545 -4.52 0.03 -3.32
N ASN A 546 -5.52 0.82 -2.94
CA ASN A 546 -6.92 0.41 -2.95
C ASN A 546 -7.37 -0.03 -4.34
N ARG A 547 -7.04 0.72 -5.39
CA ARG A 547 -7.32 0.34 -6.79
C ARG A 547 -6.65 -0.97 -7.17
N LEU A 548 -5.36 -1.12 -6.85
CA LEU A 548 -4.61 -2.33 -7.12
C LEU A 548 -5.24 -3.55 -6.42
N ALA A 549 -5.71 -3.41 -5.18
CA ALA A 549 -6.41 -4.47 -4.46
C ALA A 549 -7.73 -4.89 -5.14
N TYR A 550 -8.52 -3.94 -5.65
CA TYR A 550 -9.72 -4.26 -6.43
C TYR A 550 -9.37 -4.94 -7.77
N VAL A 551 -8.32 -4.48 -8.45
CA VAL A 551 -7.84 -5.12 -9.69
C VAL A 551 -7.39 -6.55 -9.43
N GLU A 552 -6.61 -6.78 -8.36
CA GLU A 552 -6.18 -8.12 -7.94
C GLU A 552 -7.38 -9.04 -7.70
N SER A 553 -8.39 -8.56 -6.99
CA SER A 553 -9.63 -9.30 -6.75
C SER A 553 -10.37 -9.62 -8.05
N ALA A 554 -10.51 -8.63 -8.95
CA ALA A 554 -11.16 -8.80 -10.24
C ALA A 554 -10.43 -9.80 -11.15
N GLU A 555 -9.10 -9.73 -11.21
CA GLU A 555 -8.30 -10.68 -12.00
C GLU A 555 -8.36 -12.11 -11.42
N ASN A 556 -8.35 -12.25 -10.10
CA ASN A 556 -8.49 -13.55 -9.45
C ASN A 556 -9.86 -14.19 -9.70
N MET A 557 -10.93 -13.39 -9.75
CA MET A 557 -12.28 -13.89 -10.03
C MET A 557 -12.45 -14.25 -11.51
N THR A 558 -11.79 -13.53 -12.40
CA THR A 558 -11.83 -13.80 -13.86
C THR A 558 -10.82 -14.85 -14.32
N TYR A 559 -9.88 -15.26 -13.44
CA TYR A 559 -8.76 -16.14 -13.78
C TYR A 559 -9.16 -17.44 -14.47
N HIS A 560 -10.25 -18.05 -14.01
CA HIS A 560 -10.72 -19.36 -14.46
C HIS A 560 -11.65 -19.31 -15.68
N ILE A 561 -11.95 -18.12 -16.20
CA ILE A 561 -12.80 -17.99 -17.38
C ILE A 561 -11.97 -18.40 -18.61
N PRO A 562 -12.39 -19.46 -19.35
CA PRO A 562 -11.64 -19.94 -20.50
C PRO A 562 -11.56 -18.84 -21.57
N GLY A 563 -10.38 -18.67 -22.20
CA GLY A 563 -10.14 -17.64 -23.22
C GLY A 563 -10.00 -16.20 -22.71
N PHE A 564 -10.40 -15.89 -21.47
CA PHE A 564 -10.35 -14.53 -20.91
C PHE A 564 -8.92 -13.96 -20.87
N ARG A 565 -7.95 -14.79 -20.50
CA ARG A 565 -6.52 -14.41 -20.46
C ARG A 565 -5.83 -14.38 -21.82
N GLN A 566 -6.41 -15.03 -22.82
CA GLN A 566 -5.88 -15.00 -24.19
C GLN A 566 -6.26 -13.69 -24.90
N ALA A 567 -7.27 -12.97 -24.40
CA ALA A 567 -7.67 -11.68 -24.93
C ALA A 567 -6.57 -10.62 -24.71
N HIS A 568 -5.85 -10.30 -25.78
CA HIS A 568 -4.75 -9.33 -25.75
C HIS A 568 -5.19 -7.95 -25.24
N ASN A 569 -6.42 -7.55 -25.55
CA ASN A 569 -6.99 -6.26 -25.11
C ASN A 569 -7.09 -6.14 -23.58
N TRP A 570 -7.05 -7.25 -22.85
CA TRP A 570 -7.19 -7.30 -21.38
C TRP A 570 -5.88 -7.67 -20.68
N PHE A 571 -5.03 -8.42 -21.38
CA PHE A 571 -3.72 -8.88 -20.90
C PHE A 571 -2.65 -8.65 -21.97
N PRO A 572 -2.26 -7.38 -22.22
CA PRO A 572 -1.06 -7.11 -23.00
C PRO A 572 0.17 -7.67 -22.28
N LYS A 573 1.27 -7.88 -23.01
CA LYS A 573 2.57 -8.14 -22.38
C LYS A 573 3.16 -6.86 -21.80
N GLU A 574 2.99 -5.76 -22.53
CA GLU A 574 3.51 -4.45 -22.21
C GLU A 574 2.49 -3.37 -22.55
N ILE A 575 2.61 -2.24 -21.84
CA ILE A 575 1.87 -1.01 -22.12
C ILE A 575 2.85 0.12 -22.34
N TYR A 576 2.36 1.14 -23.01
CA TYR A 576 3.08 2.38 -23.23
C TYR A 576 2.38 3.50 -22.46
N TYR A 577 3.13 4.40 -21.87
CA TYR A 577 2.55 5.56 -21.19
C TYR A 577 3.40 6.79 -21.48
N SER A 578 2.75 7.94 -21.44
CA SER A 578 3.39 9.20 -21.76
C SER A 578 3.76 10.00 -20.53
N SER A 579 4.90 10.68 -20.60
CA SER A 579 5.33 11.63 -19.57
C SER A 579 6.07 12.80 -20.19
N THR A 580 6.10 13.92 -19.47
CA THR A 580 6.90 15.08 -19.87
C THR A 580 8.32 14.95 -19.32
N ILE A 581 9.30 15.46 -20.06
CA ILE A 581 10.71 15.51 -19.63
C ILE A 581 10.85 16.16 -18.24
N ALA A 582 10.07 17.20 -17.96
CA ALA A 582 10.03 17.86 -16.65
C ALA A 582 9.68 16.87 -15.53
N LYS A 583 8.60 16.09 -15.68
CA LYS A 583 8.22 15.06 -14.70
C LYS A 583 9.28 13.98 -14.52
N VAL A 584 9.94 13.58 -15.60
CA VAL A 584 11.02 12.59 -15.52
C VAL A 584 12.18 13.15 -14.69
N ARG A 585 12.58 14.41 -14.93
CA ARG A 585 13.62 15.09 -14.16
C ARG A 585 13.21 15.28 -12.70
N ASP A 586 11.98 15.70 -12.44
CA ASP A 586 11.47 15.89 -11.07
C ASP A 586 11.48 14.57 -10.29
N TYR A 587 11.07 13.47 -10.93
CA TYR A 587 11.10 12.15 -10.32
C TYR A 587 12.54 11.69 -10.05
N GLN A 588 13.46 11.90 -11.00
CA GLN A 588 14.87 11.58 -10.83
C GLN A 588 15.52 12.41 -9.72
N ALA A 589 15.27 13.72 -9.67
CA ALA A 589 15.79 14.64 -8.66
C ALA A 589 15.28 14.30 -7.25
N LYS A 590 14.00 13.94 -7.13
CA LYS A 590 13.40 13.49 -5.86
C LYS A 590 14.14 12.29 -5.28
N HIS A 591 14.66 11.40 -6.12
CA HIS A 591 15.27 10.15 -5.69
C HIS A 591 16.81 10.16 -5.67
N SER A 592 17.46 11.04 -6.45
CA SER A 592 18.92 11.16 -6.45
C SER A 592 19.48 11.77 -5.15
N ASN A 593 18.73 12.68 -4.53
CA ASN A 593 19.13 13.31 -3.26
C ASN A 593 19.18 12.30 -2.10
N ASP A 594 18.35 11.26 -2.17
CA ASP A 594 18.32 10.22 -1.14
C ASP A 594 19.51 9.24 -1.27
N ASP A 595 19.98 8.99 -2.50
CA ASP A 595 21.13 8.11 -2.77
C ASP A 595 22.48 8.78 -2.40
N GLU A 596 22.61 10.10 -2.55
CA GLU A 596 23.79 10.84 -2.07
C GLU A 596 23.88 10.86 -0.54
N ALA A 597 22.74 11.02 0.15
CA ALA A 597 22.66 10.97 1.61
C ALA A 597 22.97 9.57 2.17
N ALA A 598 22.47 8.51 1.52
CA ALA A 598 22.76 7.12 1.90
C ALA A 598 24.21 6.72 1.58
N GLY A 599 24.74 7.15 0.43
CA GLY A 599 26.12 6.90 0.01
C GLY A 599 27.18 7.60 0.86
N ALA A 600 26.87 8.75 1.44
CA ALA A 600 27.75 9.43 2.40
C ALA A 600 27.92 8.64 3.71
N SER A 601 26.85 7.96 4.16
CA SER A 601 26.87 7.13 5.37
C SER A 601 27.66 5.83 5.19
N HIS A 602 27.62 5.24 3.99
CA HIS A 602 28.35 4.00 3.70
C HIS A 602 29.87 4.23 3.45
N ARG A 603 30.28 5.43 3.02
CA ARG A 603 31.70 5.80 2.88
C ARG A 603 32.41 6.04 4.22
N LEU A 604 31.68 6.26 5.31
CA LEU A 604 32.24 6.39 6.66
C LEU A 604 32.70 5.07 7.29
N PHE A 605 32.33 3.91 6.73
CA PHE A 605 32.71 2.58 7.26
C PHE A 605 33.73 1.82 6.40
N GLY A 606 34.31 2.45 5.38
CA GLY A 606 35.24 1.75 4.50
C GLY A 606 36.12 2.68 3.69
N GLN A 607 37.05 3.38 4.35
CA GLN A 607 38.28 3.85 3.70
C GLN A 607 39.33 4.27 4.72
N ASP A 608 40.17 3.30 5.10
CA ASP A 608 41.58 3.57 5.39
C ASP A 608 42.39 3.26 4.13
N SER A 609 43.36 4.15 3.88
CA SER A 609 44.50 4.03 2.96
C SER A 609 44.34 4.38 1.47
N LYS A 610 44.93 5.56 1.17
CA LYS A 610 45.65 5.97 -0.07
C LYS A 610 44.79 6.36 -1.27
N ALA A 611 44.67 7.66 -1.55
CA ALA A 611 45.70 8.49 -2.19
C ALA A 611 45.15 9.90 -2.48
N MET A 612 46.04 10.87 -2.35
CA MET A 612 45.83 12.32 -2.30
C MET A 612 46.45 12.92 -3.57
N ALA A 613 45.70 13.69 -4.36
CA ALA A 613 46.22 14.72 -5.26
C ALA A 613 45.09 15.58 -5.87
N ALA A 614 44.71 16.65 -5.16
CA ALA A 614 44.29 17.98 -5.66
C ALA A 614 43.51 18.74 -4.56
N PRO A 615 44.18 19.47 -3.65
CA PRO A 615 43.53 20.51 -2.84
C PRO A 615 43.42 21.74 -3.74
N ASP A 616 42.27 22.36 -3.95
CA ASP A 616 41.90 23.52 -3.15
C ASP A 616 40.38 23.82 -3.22
N ALA A 617 39.64 23.14 -4.10
CA ALA A 617 38.19 23.31 -4.20
C ALA A 617 37.42 22.44 -3.18
N ALA A 618 37.95 21.25 -2.86
CA ALA A 618 37.35 20.35 -1.88
C ALA A 618 37.59 20.84 -0.44
N ALA A 619 38.74 21.45 -0.14
CA ALA A 619 39.08 21.97 1.18
C ALA A 619 38.18 23.13 1.60
N ASN A 620 37.86 24.05 0.68
CA ASN A 620 36.95 25.16 0.96
C ASN A 620 35.49 24.70 1.16
N LYS A 621 35.07 23.66 0.44
CA LYS A 621 33.73 23.08 0.61
C LYS A 621 33.64 22.22 1.88
N PHE A 622 34.71 21.52 2.26
CA PHE A 622 34.80 20.79 3.52
C PHE A 622 34.87 21.73 4.72
N ALA A 623 35.63 22.84 4.64
CA ALA A 623 35.69 23.85 5.68
C ALA A 623 34.32 24.49 5.92
N ALA A 624 33.57 24.80 4.85
CA ALA A 624 32.21 25.33 4.95
C ALA A 624 31.23 24.33 5.61
N ILE A 625 31.33 23.04 5.26
CA ILE A 625 30.51 21.98 5.87
C ILE A 625 30.90 21.74 7.32
N LEU A 626 32.20 21.76 7.65
CA LEU A 626 32.70 21.67 9.03
C LEU A 626 32.24 22.87 9.86
N THR A 627 32.28 24.09 9.35
CA THR A 627 31.75 25.26 10.07
C THR A 627 30.25 25.16 10.29
N LEU A 628 29.46 24.67 9.32
CA LEU A 628 28.01 24.47 9.50
C LEU A 628 27.71 23.34 10.49
N HIS A 629 28.50 22.28 10.50
CA HIS A 629 28.35 21.16 11.43
C HIS A 629 28.77 21.55 12.85
N GLN A 630 29.84 22.33 12.98
CA GLN A 630 30.34 22.84 14.25
C GLN A 630 29.41 23.92 14.81
N GLU A 631 28.80 24.75 13.96
CA GLU A 631 27.74 25.70 14.36
C GLU A 631 26.47 24.99 14.83
N ARG A 632 26.11 23.87 14.17
CA ARG A 632 24.98 23.01 14.58
C ARG A 632 25.26 22.30 15.90
N GLU A 633 26.45 21.74 16.10
CA GLU A 633 26.86 21.15 17.37
C GLU A 633 26.94 22.18 18.50
N THR A 634 27.41 23.40 18.23
CA THR A 634 27.36 24.46 19.25
C THR A 634 25.93 24.86 19.60
N LYS A 635 25.01 24.92 18.63
CA LYS A 635 23.59 25.21 18.90
C LYS A 635 22.90 24.07 19.66
N ASP A 636 23.21 22.82 19.35
CA ASP A 636 22.68 21.66 20.07
C ASP A 636 23.27 21.58 21.49
N ASN A 637 24.56 21.90 21.67
CA ASN A 637 25.20 21.98 22.98
C ASN A 637 24.66 23.16 23.80
N GLU A 638 24.41 24.32 23.20
CA GLU A 638 23.74 25.46 23.86
C GLU A 638 22.31 25.12 24.27
N PHE A 639 21.56 24.41 23.41
CA PHE A 639 20.22 23.94 23.76
C PHE A 639 20.24 22.91 24.90
N GLN A 640 21.15 21.94 24.86
CA GLN A 640 21.32 20.97 25.94
C GLN A 640 21.74 21.65 27.25
N GLN A 641 22.65 22.61 27.20
CA GLN A 641 23.08 23.37 28.36
C GLN A 641 21.93 24.23 28.92
N ALA A 642 21.11 24.85 28.07
CA ALA A 642 19.92 25.58 28.48
C ALA A 642 18.86 24.67 29.14
N VAL A 643 18.69 23.44 28.64
CA VAL A 643 17.81 22.44 29.26
C VAL A 643 18.37 21.99 30.63
N ILE A 644 19.68 21.73 30.73
CA ILE A 644 20.34 21.36 31.99
C ILE A 644 20.23 22.49 33.03
N ASP A 645 20.45 23.74 32.63
CA ASP A 645 20.35 24.89 33.52
C ASP A 645 18.89 25.17 33.94
N SER A 646 17.92 24.93 33.05
CA SER A 646 16.49 24.96 33.38
C SER A 646 16.13 23.89 34.41
N MET A 647 16.59 22.65 34.23
CA MET A 647 16.41 21.56 35.20
C MET A 647 17.10 21.85 36.53
N ARG A 648 18.31 22.43 36.53
CA ARG A 648 19.04 22.82 37.74
C ARG A 648 18.30 23.93 38.52
N LYS A 649 17.70 24.90 37.82
CA LYS A 649 16.82 25.92 38.43
C LYS A 649 15.55 25.32 39.05
N GLU A 650 14.92 24.36 38.39
CA GLU A 650 13.76 23.63 38.94
C GLU A 650 14.14 22.84 40.21
N LEU A 651 15.26 22.12 40.19
CA LEU A 651 15.76 21.37 41.34
C LEU A 651 16.10 22.28 42.53
N GLN A 652 16.70 23.45 42.29
CA GLN A 652 16.93 24.44 43.34
C GLN A 652 15.62 24.97 43.94
N ARG A 653 14.56 25.19 43.15
CA ARG A 653 13.25 25.56 43.70
C ARG A 653 12.64 24.47 44.58
N TYR A 654 12.84 23.21 44.22
CA TYR A 654 12.41 22.07 45.05
C TYR A 654 13.18 22.00 46.37
N ASN A 655 14.50 22.20 46.35
CA ASN A 655 15.32 22.15 47.56
C ASN A 655 14.99 23.31 48.53
N VAL A 656 14.73 24.51 48.02
CA VAL A 656 14.31 25.66 48.86
C VAL A 656 12.92 25.42 49.48
N LYS A 657 11.99 24.75 48.77
CA LYS A 657 10.69 24.33 49.34
C LYS A 657 10.82 23.22 50.39
N SER A 658 11.79 22.33 50.23
CA SER A 658 12.13 21.27 51.19
C SER A 658 12.69 21.86 52.50
N GLU A 659 13.63 22.80 52.42
CA GLU A 659 14.17 23.49 53.60
C GLU A 659 13.14 24.38 54.30
N SER A 660 12.25 25.04 53.54
CA SER A 660 11.14 25.79 54.12
C SER A 660 10.12 24.89 54.85
N SER A 661 9.88 23.67 54.36
CA SER A 661 9.01 22.69 55.03
C SER A 661 9.70 22.04 56.24
N SER A 662 11.01 21.83 56.18
CA SER A 662 11.85 21.34 57.28
C SER A 662 11.89 22.32 58.45
N ASN A 663 12.02 23.63 58.19
CA ASN A 663 12.02 24.65 59.24
C ASN A 663 10.62 24.86 59.86
N LEU A 664 9.55 24.64 59.11
CA LEU A 664 8.18 24.63 59.65
C LEU A 664 7.90 23.41 60.56
N LEU A 665 8.52 22.27 60.28
CA LEU A 665 8.42 21.08 61.14
C LEU A 665 9.32 21.17 62.39
N ARG A 666 10.42 21.93 62.34
CA ARG A 666 11.28 22.18 63.50
C ARG A 666 10.71 23.21 64.49
N GLY A 667 9.90 24.15 64.02
CA GLY A 667 9.23 25.15 64.86
C GLY A 667 8.04 24.62 65.68
N ASN A 668 7.53 23.42 65.39
CA ASN A 668 6.42 22.80 66.12
C ASN A 668 6.88 21.76 67.17
N PHE A 669 8.18 21.65 67.43
CA PHE A 669 8.73 20.80 68.51
C PHE A 669 9.34 21.60 69.67
N GLU A 670 9.26 22.92 69.64
CA GLU A 670 9.52 23.81 70.78
C GLU A 670 8.30 24.72 71.00
N ASN A 671 7.21 24.12 71.50
CA ASN A 671 6.17 24.73 72.34
C ASN A 671 5.26 23.66 72.92
#